data_AF-A0A5Q4T1C8-F1
#
_entry.id   AF-A0A5Q4T1C8-F1
#
_cell.length_a   1.000
_cell.length_b   1.000
_cell.length_c   1.000
_cell.angle_alpha   90.00
_cell.angle_beta   90.00
_cell.angle_gamma   90.00
#
_symmetry.space_group_name_H-M   'P 1'
#
loop_
_entity.id
_entity.type
_entity.pdbx_description
1 polymer ?
#
loop_
_entity_poly.entity_id
_entity_poly.type
_entity_poly.pdbx_seq_one_letter_code
_entity_poly.pdbx_strand_id
1 'polypeptide(L)'
;MYSRSYPRRPARRLAGALLASLLAVGVSSSPAPAKETTARDLPPQEPGVTLRVFDVEAPLSGLCTLKAGQTPNIDKLMPDIDWSSADDFGLESGFVTHAIGNLTVSGAGGHTFRLTSDDGSRLWIDNHLVIDHDGLHGPDPKDGTVQLSAGQHSLRIEHFERDGGQQLTLAWKPPGATGFSVVPNSALSTDAGVVRVTAPGQKECEGGGDSPGDGLPLTAVHPNYTLTDLRPAGFEPQVSAMDWLPDGRLAVTTWGGSNNTAGEVHLLDHVTGSTGPDKVTSKRVASGLKEPMGITYVDGKLYVSQKHELTELTDTNGDEVTDTYRTVATWPFGGNFHEFAFGLLHKDGFFYLNLSVSINYGGATTDPQPARNRGTTVKVNRQTGQVEYVAGGLRTPNGIGWGPEGGIFVTDNQGGWLPSSKLVHIKQDRFFNHYTNPDGPFDAYPVTKPVLWLPQNEIANSPSTPLQLTSGPFSGQMLFGDVTYGGIQRGYLEKVGGEYQGAVFRLTQGLEAGVTRISIGPDGALYAGGLGAGGNWGQEGKLSHGLQKLTPNGANAFDIRAMRAVPGGFELEYTQPLSQETAAGLAGRYRIKQWRYAPTADYGGPKIDQETLTAQSATLSADARTVTLAIPGLKADRVVHVRSPRPFSSAGGQSLWSTEAWYTLNKLPGAASGTGAVKGVHDKCLDVDNSGTADGTKVQVWTCNGTGAQNWTVAGDGTVKALGKCLDVSGGGSADGTKVQLWTCNGSAAQVWRPQPDGTVRNPQSGRCLDASGGAWNDGTPVHLWSCHTGPNQKWILP
;
A
#
# COMPACT_ATOMS: atom_id res chain seq x y z
N MET A 1 24.31 -53.98 -1.39
CA MET A 1 24.42 -55.44 -1.53
C MET A 1 25.05 -56.00 -0.25
N TYR A 2 24.29 -56.83 0.46
CA TYR A 2 24.60 -57.70 1.62
C TYR A 2 25.10 -57.17 2.98
N SER A 3 24.21 -57.42 3.95
CA SER A 3 24.30 -57.46 5.41
C SER A 3 25.29 -58.51 5.97
N ARG A 4 25.74 -58.30 7.23
CA ARG A 4 26.25 -59.36 8.14
C ARG A 4 25.76 -59.17 9.59
N SER A 5 24.63 -59.80 9.89
CA SER A 5 24.38 -60.87 10.88
C SER A 5 25.28 -61.12 12.12
N TYR A 6 24.67 -60.94 13.32
CA TYR A 6 24.56 -61.87 14.51
C TYR A 6 25.82 -62.33 15.31
N PRO A 7 25.76 -62.91 16.56
CA PRO A 7 24.63 -63.50 17.33
C PRO A 7 24.54 -63.34 18.90
N ARG A 8 23.31 -63.55 19.42
CA ARG A 8 22.77 -64.41 20.54
C ARG A 8 23.62 -64.70 21.81
N ARG A 9 23.16 -64.55 23.08
CA ARG A 9 22.15 -65.33 23.92
C ARG A 9 22.76 -65.44 25.38
N PRO A 10 22.13 -66.08 26.42
CA PRO A 10 20.88 -65.78 27.15
C PRO A 10 20.96 -65.97 28.71
N ALA A 11 19.80 -65.79 29.38
CA ALA A 11 19.36 -66.39 30.67
C ALA A 11 19.91 -65.73 31.98
N ARG A 12 19.17 -65.59 33.10
CA ARG A 12 18.07 -66.35 33.72
C ARG A 12 17.23 -65.45 34.65
N ARG A 13 15.95 -65.80 34.83
CA ARG A 13 14.99 -65.25 35.80
C ARG A 13 15.13 -65.90 37.19
N LEU A 14 14.70 -65.18 38.24
CA LEU A 14 13.81 -65.59 39.36
C LEU A 14 13.75 -64.39 40.35
N ALA A 15 12.63 -63.67 40.47
CA ALA A 15 11.38 -63.96 41.20
C ALA A 15 11.39 -63.38 42.64
N GLY A 16 10.41 -62.51 42.92
CA GLY A 16 10.12 -61.95 44.23
C GLY A 16 8.99 -60.93 44.12
N ALA A 17 7.79 -61.33 44.51
CA ALA A 17 6.53 -60.61 44.36
C ALA A 17 6.25 -59.64 45.52
N LEU A 18 5.52 -58.55 45.23
CA LEU A 18 4.50 -58.00 46.12
C LEU A 18 3.55 -57.10 45.31
N LEU A 19 2.28 -57.52 45.24
CA LEU A 19 1.16 -56.76 44.71
C LEU A 19 0.78 -55.64 45.68
N ALA A 20 0.51 -54.44 45.15
CA ALA A 20 -0.48 -53.53 45.71
C ALA A 20 -1.24 -52.86 44.55
N SER A 21 -2.56 -52.88 44.71
CA SER A 21 -3.63 -52.52 43.80
C SER A 21 -3.56 -51.08 43.29
N LEU A 22 -3.72 -50.89 41.98
CA LEU A 22 -4.16 -49.61 41.39
C LEU A 22 -5.43 -49.88 40.59
N LEU A 23 -6.56 -49.42 41.13
CA LEU A 23 -7.78 -49.23 40.37
C LEU A 23 -7.47 -48.27 39.21
N ALA A 24 -7.53 -48.78 37.99
CA ALA A 24 -7.65 -47.93 36.82
C ALA A 24 -9.07 -47.37 36.80
N VAL A 25 -9.24 -46.13 37.26
CA VAL A 25 -10.42 -45.33 36.95
C VAL A 25 -10.35 -45.04 35.46
N GLY A 26 -11.10 -45.82 34.67
CA GLY A 26 -11.39 -45.49 33.29
C GLY A 26 -12.23 -44.21 33.27
N VAL A 27 -11.60 -43.08 33.01
CA VAL A 27 -12.31 -41.86 32.66
C VAL A 27 -12.75 -42.03 31.21
N SER A 28 -13.94 -42.59 31.01
CA SER A 28 -14.68 -42.41 29.78
C SER A 28 -15.01 -40.94 29.63
N SER A 29 -14.21 -40.20 28.87
CA SER A 29 -14.60 -38.87 28.41
C SER A 29 -15.73 -39.05 27.40
N SER A 30 -16.97 -39.07 27.89
CA SER A 30 -18.11 -38.75 27.04
C SER A 30 -17.82 -37.39 26.39
N PRO A 31 -17.98 -37.23 25.07
CA PRO A 31 -17.92 -35.91 24.48
C PRO A 31 -18.95 -35.05 25.21
N ALA A 32 -18.53 -33.88 25.71
CA ALA A 32 -19.47 -32.90 26.22
C ALA A 32 -20.53 -32.69 25.14
N PRO A 33 -21.83 -32.64 25.47
CA PRO A 33 -22.84 -32.28 24.49
C PRO A 33 -22.38 -30.98 23.85
N ALA A 34 -22.33 -30.97 22.51
CA ALA A 34 -22.08 -29.75 21.77
C ALA A 34 -23.00 -28.68 22.36
N LYS A 35 -22.41 -27.63 22.94
CA LYS A 35 -23.18 -26.43 23.26
C LYS A 35 -23.94 -26.09 22.00
N GLU A 36 -25.27 -26.02 22.10
CA GLU A 36 -26.09 -25.38 21.07
C GLU A 36 -25.38 -24.10 20.68
N THR A 37 -25.07 -23.98 19.39
CA THR A 37 -24.55 -22.78 18.77
C THR A 37 -25.51 -21.66 19.11
N THR A 38 -25.16 -20.87 20.13
CA THR A 38 -25.75 -19.57 20.40
C THR A 38 -25.82 -18.82 19.07
N ALA A 39 -27.01 -18.33 18.71
CA ALA A 39 -27.23 -17.49 17.54
C ALA A 39 -26.03 -16.54 17.40
N ARG A 40 -25.34 -16.59 16.25
CA ARG A 40 -24.28 -15.63 15.96
C ARG A 40 -24.90 -14.24 16.15
N ASP A 41 -24.24 -13.39 16.93
CA ASP A 41 -24.62 -11.99 17.05
C ASP A 41 -24.26 -11.32 15.72
N LEU A 42 -25.14 -11.51 14.73
CA LEU A 42 -24.95 -10.95 13.41
C LEU A 42 -25.14 -9.44 13.50
N PRO A 43 -24.37 -8.66 12.73
CA PRO A 43 -24.70 -7.25 12.57
C PRO A 43 -26.15 -7.11 12.04
N PRO A 44 -26.77 -5.93 12.16
CA PRO A 44 -28.09 -5.68 11.57
C PRO A 44 -28.17 -6.23 10.14
N GLN A 45 -29.25 -6.94 9.81
CA GLN A 45 -29.41 -7.63 8.52
C GLN A 45 -30.48 -6.96 7.65
N GLU A 46 -30.32 -7.03 6.32
CA GLU A 46 -31.31 -6.62 5.31
C GLU A 46 -31.63 -7.77 4.33
N PRO A 47 -32.85 -7.83 3.74
CA PRO A 47 -33.23 -8.92 2.84
C PRO A 47 -32.38 -9.00 1.56
N GLY A 48 -32.01 -10.21 1.17
CA GLY A 48 -31.24 -10.49 -0.05
C GLY A 48 -29.83 -11.05 0.21
N VAL A 49 -28.97 -11.00 -0.81
CA VAL A 49 -27.57 -11.45 -0.77
C VAL A 49 -26.64 -10.39 -1.36
N THR A 50 -25.38 -10.42 -0.94
CA THR A 50 -24.32 -9.62 -1.55
C THR A 50 -23.69 -10.37 -2.73
N LEU A 51 -23.80 -9.80 -3.93
CA LEU A 51 -23.06 -10.23 -5.12
C LEU A 51 -21.77 -9.43 -5.23
N ARG A 52 -20.62 -10.11 -5.28
CA ARG A 52 -19.33 -9.52 -5.63
C ARG A 52 -18.80 -10.14 -6.92
N VAL A 53 -18.34 -9.32 -7.85
CA VAL A 53 -17.74 -9.78 -9.12
C VAL A 53 -16.32 -9.25 -9.25
N PHE A 54 -15.42 -10.13 -9.65
CA PHE A 54 -13.99 -9.93 -9.78
C PHE A 54 -13.58 -10.21 -11.22
N ASP A 55 -13.23 -9.16 -11.94
CA ASP A 55 -12.76 -9.25 -13.32
C ASP A 55 -11.32 -9.78 -13.31
N VAL A 56 -11.10 -11.01 -13.77
CA VAL A 56 -9.76 -11.61 -13.80
C VAL A 56 -9.05 -11.36 -15.14
N GLU A 57 -9.75 -10.83 -16.15
CA GLU A 57 -9.25 -10.54 -17.49
C GLU A 57 -8.42 -11.70 -18.11
N ALA A 58 -8.73 -12.94 -17.72
CA ALA A 58 -8.00 -14.15 -18.11
C ALA A 58 -8.97 -15.32 -18.33
N PRO A 59 -8.72 -16.18 -19.33
CA PRO A 59 -9.58 -17.34 -19.57
C PRO A 59 -9.46 -18.33 -18.42
N LEU A 60 -10.57 -18.55 -17.73
CA LEU A 60 -10.69 -19.55 -16.67
C LEU A 60 -11.11 -20.90 -17.26
N SER A 61 -10.72 -21.98 -16.60
CA SER A 61 -11.19 -23.35 -16.91
C SER A 61 -11.74 -24.07 -15.68
N GLY A 62 -11.89 -23.33 -14.59
CA GLY A 62 -12.22 -23.78 -13.25
C GLY A 62 -12.13 -22.60 -12.28
N LEU A 63 -12.81 -22.71 -11.15
CA LEU A 63 -12.75 -21.77 -10.04
C LEU A 63 -11.30 -21.60 -9.58
N CYS A 64 -10.85 -20.35 -9.54
CA CYS A 64 -9.57 -20.00 -8.96
C CYS A 64 -9.76 -19.45 -7.56
N THR A 65 -8.77 -19.65 -6.69
CA THR A 65 -8.69 -18.90 -5.44
C THR A 65 -8.24 -17.47 -5.76
N LEU A 66 -9.10 -16.49 -5.52
CA LEU A 66 -8.71 -15.08 -5.62
C LEU A 66 -7.67 -14.76 -4.54
N LYS A 67 -6.63 -14.00 -4.88
CA LYS A 67 -5.70 -13.49 -3.87
C LYS A 67 -6.46 -12.66 -2.84
N ALA A 68 -6.12 -12.85 -1.56
CA ALA A 68 -6.77 -12.15 -0.46
C ALA A 68 -6.55 -10.63 -0.52
N GLY A 69 -7.52 -9.86 0.00
CA GLY A 69 -7.43 -8.40 0.12
C GLY A 69 -7.75 -7.62 -1.17
N GLN A 70 -8.30 -8.28 -2.20
CA GLN A 70 -8.73 -7.61 -3.42
C GLN A 70 -10.16 -7.06 -3.29
N THR A 71 -10.33 -5.78 -3.62
CA THR A 71 -11.65 -5.13 -3.71
C THR A 71 -12.32 -5.55 -5.02
N PRO A 72 -13.61 -5.96 -5.01
CA PRO A 72 -14.31 -6.42 -6.22
C PRO A 72 -14.50 -5.29 -7.25
N ASN A 73 -14.74 -5.66 -8.51
CA ASN A 73 -15.11 -4.73 -9.59
C ASN A 73 -16.57 -4.30 -9.47
N ILE A 74 -17.44 -5.20 -9.00
CA ILE A 74 -18.87 -4.97 -8.79
C ILE A 74 -19.25 -5.49 -7.40
N ASP A 75 -20.03 -4.73 -6.65
CA ASP A 75 -20.60 -5.15 -5.36
C ASP A 75 -22.07 -4.67 -5.30
N LYS A 76 -23.03 -5.61 -5.29
CA LYS A 76 -24.48 -5.35 -5.38
C LYS A 76 -25.25 -6.08 -4.29
N LEU A 77 -26.33 -5.46 -3.80
CA LEU A 77 -27.39 -6.16 -3.06
C LEU A 77 -28.36 -6.76 -4.08
N MET A 78 -28.54 -8.08 -4.03
CA MET A 78 -29.42 -8.82 -4.93
C MET A 78 -30.57 -9.44 -4.12
N PRO A 79 -31.83 -9.39 -4.61
CA PRO A 79 -32.98 -9.91 -3.87
C PRO A 79 -32.99 -11.44 -3.76
N ASP A 80 -32.44 -12.13 -4.74
CA ASP A 80 -32.33 -13.58 -4.85
C ASP A 80 -31.10 -13.96 -5.68
N ILE A 81 -30.92 -15.25 -5.95
CA ILE A 81 -29.86 -15.79 -6.81
C ILE A 81 -30.53 -16.49 -7.99
N ASP A 82 -30.93 -15.69 -8.97
CA ASP A 82 -31.45 -16.14 -10.27
C ASP A 82 -31.00 -15.14 -11.35
N TRP A 83 -29.72 -15.24 -11.73
CA TRP A 83 -29.02 -14.25 -12.54
C TRP A 83 -28.60 -14.87 -13.87
N SER A 84 -28.75 -14.13 -14.97
CA SER A 84 -28.44 -14.67 -16.31
C SER A 84 -27.98 -13.63 -17.34
N SER A 85 -27.80 -12.38 -16.94
CA SER A 85 -27.52 -11.28 -17.87
C SER A 85 -26.30 -10.46 -17.47
N ALA A 86 -25.69 -9.79 -18.45
CA ALA A 86 -24.59 -8.84 -18.22
C ALA A 86 -24.98 -7.74 -17.22
N ASP A 87 -26.26 -7.36 -17.17
CA ASP A 87 -26.76 -6.35 -16.23
C ASP A 87 -26.77 -6.87 -14.78
N ASP A 88 -27.02 -8.17 -14.56
CA ASP A 88 -26.97 -8.78 -13.23
C ASP A 88 -25.53 -8.76 -12.69
N PHE A 89 -24.59 -9.31 -13.46
CA PHE A 89 -23.20 -9.48 -13.04
C PHE A 89 -22.36 -8.20 -13.19
N GLY A 90 -22.72 -7.31 -14.13
CA GLY A 90 -21.97 -6.12 -14.49
C GLY A 90 -20.79 -6.35 -15.44
N LEU A 91 -20.56 -7.60 -15.85
CA LEU A 91 -19.54 -8.02 -16.82
C LEU A 91 -20.13 -9.12 -17.73
N GLU A 92 -19.55 -9.30 -18.92
CA GLU A 92 -19.99 -10.29 -19.91
C GLU A 92 -19.23 -11.63 -19.83
N SER A 93 -18.00 -11.63 -19.32
CA SER A 93 -17.12 -12.81 -19.32
C SER A 93 -15.85 -12.58 -18.50
N GLY A 94 -15.09 -13.65 -18.26
CA GLY A 94 -13.75 -13.57 -17.67
C GLY A 94 -13.75 -13.13 -16.20
N PHE A 95 -14.75 -13.55 -15.42
CA PHE A 95 -14.92 -13.10 -14.05
C PHE A 95 -15.16 -14.24 -13.06
N VAL A 96 -14.85 -13.97 -11.80
CA VAL A 96 -15.25 -14.79 -10.64
C VAL A 96 -16.29 -14.01 -9.85
N THR A 97 -17.27 -14.70 -9.28
CA THR A 97 -18.33 -14.13 -8.46
C THR A 97 -18.42 -14.82 -7.12
N HIS A 98 -18.70 -14.03 -6.08
CA HIS A 98 -19.11 -14.53 -4.78
C HIS A 98 -20.54 -14.03 -4.49
N ALA A 99 -21.48 -14.96 -4.25
CA ALA A 99 -22.77 -14.64 -3.65
C ALA A 99 -22.70 -14.96 -2.15
N ILE A 100 -22.87 -13.95 -1.30
CA ILE A 100 -22.63 -14.05 0.15
C ILE A 100 -23.87 -13.58 0.91
N GLY A 101 -24.34 -14.38 1.85
CA GLY A 101 -25.43 -14.00 2.73
C GLY A 101 -25.73 -15.05 3.77
N ASN A 102 -26.96 -15.03 4.26
CA ASN A 102 -27.50 -15.93 5.24
C ASN A 102 -28.82 -16.50 4.72
N LEU A 103 -28.98 -17.80 4.87
CA LEU A 103 -30.19 -18.56 4.56
C LEU A 103 -30.98 -18.84 5.84
N THR A 104 -32.23 -18.44 5.90
CA THR A 104 -33.14 -18.82 6.99
C THR A 104 -34.04 -19.96 6.57
N VAL A 105 -33.99 -21.07 7.31
CA VAL A 105 -34.85 -22.24 7.10
C VAL A 105 -35.82 -22.39 8.27
N SER A 106 -37.09 -22.70 7.98
CA SER A 106 -38.17 -22.74 8.98
C SER A 106 -38.32 -24.08 9.68
N GLY A 107 -37.87 -25.17 9.06
CA GLY A 107 -37.96 -26.53 9.61
C GLY A 107 -36.60 -27.22 9.58
N ALA A 108 -36.28 -28.00 10.61
CA ALA A 108 -35.07 -28.82 10.62
C ALA A 108 -35.21 -30.03 9.69
N GLY A 109 -34.09 -30.49 9.12
CA GLY A 109 -34.01 -31.71 8.33
C GLY A 109 -33.19 -31.58 7.05
N GLY A 110 -33.34 -32.56 6.16
CA GLY A 110 -32.62 -32.63 4.89
C GLY A 110 -33.14 -31.61 3.89
N HIS A 111 -32.32 -30.63 3.56
CA HIS A 111 -32.58 -29.65 2.51
C HIS A 111 -31.74 -30.03 1.29
N THR A 112 -32.39 -30.22 0.15
CA THR A 112 -31.70 -30.41 -1.12
C THR A 112 -31.63 -29.07 -1.84
N PHE A 113 -30.44 -28.65 -2.22
CA PHE A 113 -30.17 -27.47 -3.04
C PHE A 113 -29.88 -27.91 -4.47
N ARG A 114 -30.19 -27.03 -5.43
CA ARG A 114 -29.83 -27.13 -6.83
C ARG A 114 -29.13 -25.84 -7.23
N LEU A 115 -27.95 -25.98 -7.79
CA LEU A 115 -27.17 -24.89 -8.35
C LEU A 115 -27.08 -25.09 -9.85
N THR A 116 -27.63 -24.15 -10.62
CA THR A 116 -27.48 -24.11 -12.08
C THR A 116 -26.51 -22.98 -12.41
N SER A 117 -25.42 -23.29 -13.11
CA SER A 117 -24.46 -22.27 -13.55
C SER A 117 -23.97 -22.50 -14.97
N ASP A 118 -23.72 -21.41 -15.69
CA ASP A 118 -22.87 -21.41 -16.89
C ASP A 118 -21.43 -21.26 -16.41
N ASP A 119 -20.58 -22.20 -16.84
CA ASP A 119 -19.34 -22.57 -16.20
C ASP A 119 -19.46 -22.86 -14.68
N GLY A 120 -18.31 -23.00 -14.00
CA GLY A 120 -18.22 -23.75 -12.77
C GLY A 120 -18.63 -23.00 -11.51
N SER A 121 -19.23 -23.73 -10.56
CA SER A 121 -19.70 -23.16 -9.30
C SER A 121 -19.61 -24.10 -8.09
N ARG A 122 -19.62 -23.53 -6.88
CA ARG A 122 -19.60 -24.23 -5.60
C ARG A 122 -20.52 -23.57 -4.58
N LEU A 123 -21.30 -24.37 -3.84
CA LEU A 123 -22.17 -23.91 -2.75
C LEU A 123 -21.61 -24.37 -1.40
N TRP A 124 -21.46 -23.43 -0.47
CA TRP A 124 -21.24 -23.70 0.96
C TRP A 124 -22.41 -23.23 1.81
N ILE A 125 -22.80 -24.06 2.76
CA ILE A 125 -23.72 -23.70 3.85
C ILE A 125 -23.00 -24.00 5.18
N ASP A 126 -22.88 -23.02 6.07
CA ASP A 126 -22.12 -23.14 7.33
C ASP A 126 -20.70 -23.67 7.16
N ASN A 127 -20.01 -23.18 6.13
CA ASN A 127 -18.67 -23.62 5.72
C ASN A 127 -18.58 -25.11 5.32
N HIS A 128 -19.71 -25.81 5.16
CA HIS A 128 -19.76 -27.14 4.59
C HIS A 128 -20.02 -27.06 3.08
N LEU A 129 -19.15 -27.66 2.28
CA LEU A 129 -19.33 -27.76 0.83
C LEU A 129 -20.51 -28.70 0.53
N VAL A 130 -21.58 -28.15 -0.03
CA VAL A 130 -22.83 -28.87 -0.35
C VAL A 130 -22.86 -29.29 -1.81
N ILE A 131 -22.41 -28.41 -2.72
CA ILE A 131 -22.35 -28.65 -4.16
C ILE A 131 -20.96 -28.26 -4.67
N ASP A 132 -20.33 -29.15 -5.42
CA ASP A 132 -19.16 -28.86 -6.25
C ASP A 132 -19.52 -29.17 -7.71
N HIS A 133 -19.61 -28.11 -8.50
CA HIS A 133 -19.93 -28.13 -9.92
C HIS A 133 -18.89 -27.31 -10.69
N ASP A 134 -17.62 -27.48 -10.36
CA ASP A 134 -16.52 -26.75 -10.99
C ASP A 134 -16.15 -27.31 -12.38
N GLY A 135 -15.55 -26.46 -13.22
CA GLY A 135 -15.15 -26.77 -14.59
C GLY A 135 -16.00 -26.06 -15.65
N LEU A 136 -15.62 -26.22 -16.92
CA LEU A 136 -16.35 -25.63 -18.04
C LEU A 136 -17.59 -26.45 -18.40
N HIS A 137 -18.76 -25.80 -18.47
CA HIS A 137 -20.01 -26.41 -18.90
C HIS A 137 -21.05 -25.32 -19.21
N GLY A 138 -22.09 -25.67 -19.97
CA GLY A 138 -23.24 -24.79 -20.16
C GLY A 138 -24.07 -24.65 -18.87
N PRO A 139 -25.24 -23.98 -18.91
CA PRO A 139 -26.15 -23.82 -17.77
C PRO A 139 -26.77 -25.14 -17.26
N ASP A 140 -25.97 -25.97 -16.61
CA ASP A 140 -26.32 -27.31 -16.15
C ASP A 140 -26.61 -27.32 -14.64
N PRO A 141 -27.66 -28.03 -14.18
CA PRO A 141 -27.99 -28.10 -12.75
C PRO A 141 -27.18 -29.20 -12.03
N LYS A 142 -26.75 -28.88 -10.81
CA LYS A 142 -26.17 -29.84 -9.85
C LYS A 142 -26.89 -29.78 -8.52
N ASP A 143 -27.21 -30.96 -7.97
CA ASP A 143 -27.93 -31.08 -6.71
C ASP A 143 -26.98 -31.49 -5.56
N GLY A 144 -27.25 -31.00 -4.36
CA GLY A 144 -26.55 -31.36 -3.13
C GLY A 144 -27.49 -31.31 -1.92
N THR A 145 -27.29 -32.17 -0.93
CA THR A 145 -28.17 -32.24 0.26
C THR A 145 -27.38 -32.05 1.54
N VAL A 146 -27.92 -31.24 2.45
CA VAL A 146 -27.33 -30.98 3.78
C VAL A 146 -28.41 -31.02 4.85
N GLN A 147 -28.02 -31.42 6.07
CA GLN A 147 -28.90 -31.40 7.24
C GLN A 147 -28.80 -30.04 7.92
N LEU A 148 -29.92 -29.35 8.10
CA LEU A 148 -29.97 -28.04 8.74
C LEU A 148 -30.91 -28.07 9.95
N SER A 149 -30.57 -27.31 10.99
CA SER A 149 -31.50 -26.95 12.06
C SER A 149 -32.49 -25.90 11.55
N ALA A 150 -33.60 -25.66 12.26
CA ALA A 150 -34.39 -24.46 11.99
C ALA A 150 -33.60 -23.22 12.44
N GLY A 151 -33.66 -22.14 11.66
CA GLY A 151 -32.92 -20.91 11.94
C GLY A 151 -32.06 -20.45 10.78
N GLN A 152 -31.09 -19.61 11.09
CA GLN A 152 -30.25 -18.94 10.10
C GLN A 152 -28.91 -19.66 9.94
N HIS A 153 -28.48 -19.78 8.69
CA HIS A 153 -27.29 -20.49 8.24
C HIS A 153 -26.49 -19.59 7.30
N SER A 154 -25.17 -19.58 7.41
CA SER A 154 -24.33 -18.83 6.47
C SER A 154 -24.36 -19.48 5.09
N LEU A 155 -24.45 -18.66 4.04
CA LEU A 155 -24.54 -19.06 2.64
C LEU A 155 -23.43 -18.38 1.83
N ARG A 156 -22.69 -19.18 1.06
CA ARG A 156 -21.69 -18.69 0.10
C ARG A 156 -21.73 -19.50 -1.18
N ILE A 157 -21.73 -18.82 -2.32
CA ILE A 157 -21.53 -19.43 -3.63
C ILE A 157 -20.30 -18.79 -4.28
N GLU A 158 -19.40 -19.61 -4.80
CA GLU A 158 -18.34 -19.20 -5.73
C GLU A 158 -18.76 -19.66 -7.12
N HIS A 159 -18.61 -18.81 -8.12
CA HIS A 159 -18.94 -19.10 -9.52
C HIS A 159 -17.96 -18.37 -10.42
N PHE A 160 -17.58 -18.95 -11.55
CA PHE A 160 -16.84 -18.22 -12.58
C PHE A 160 -17.52 -18.34 -13.93
N GLU A 161 -17.35 -17.31 -14.74
CA GLU A 161 -17.79 -17.26 -16.12
C GLU A 161 -16.58 -17.00 -17.01
N ARG A 162 -16.37 -17.83 -18.04
CA ARG A 162 -15.29 -17.65 -19.01
C ARG A 162 -15.74 -16.92 -20.26
N ASP A 163 -16.74 -17.45 -20.97
CA ASP A 163 -17.30 -16.99 -22.23
C ASP A 163 -18.53 -17.85 -22.63
N GLY A 164 -19.36 -17.38 -23.56
CA GLY A 164 -20.42 -18.20 -24.18
C GLY A 164 -21.81 -18.08 -23.55
N GLY A 165 -21.94 -17.34 -22.45
CA GLY A 165 -23.20 -17.05 -21.76
C GLY A 165 -22.90 -16.57 -20.34
N GLN A 166 -23.90 -16.56 -19.46
CA GLN A 166 -23.69 -16.51 -18.00
C GLN A 166 -24.98 -16.89 -17.29
N GLN A 167 -24.89 -17.74 -16.27
CA GLN A 167 -26.04 -18.06 -15.42
C GLN A 167 -25.57 -18.43 -14.01
N LEU A 168 -26.33 -18.00 -12.99
CA LEU A 168 -26.24 -18.53 -11.65
C LEU A 168 -27.64 -18.53 -11.00
N THR A 169 -28.20 -19.72 -10.78
CA THR A 169 -29.50 -19.89 -10.13
C THR A 169 -29.37 -20.82 -8.92
N LEU A 170 -29.79 -20.36 -7.74
CA LEU A 170 -29.93 -21.18 -6.54
C LEU A 170 -31.41 -21.54 -6.30
N ALA A 171 -31.70 -22.83 -6.41
CA ALA A 171 -32.98 -23.40 -6.02
C ALA A 171 -32.84 -24.34 -4.83
N TRP A 172 -33.93 -24.57 -4.12
CA TRP A 172 -34.00 -25.50 -3.00
C TRP A 172 -35.25 -26.39 -3.06
N LYS A 173 -35.19 -27.48 -2.32
CA LYS A 173 -36.29 -28.38 -2.04
C LYS A 173 -36.21 -28.66 -0.53
N PRO A 174 -36.90 -27.86 0.31
CA PRO A 174 -36.92 -28.08 1.75
C PRO A 174 -37.65 -29.37 2.12
N PRO A 175 -37.52 -29.85 3.38
CA PRO A 175 -38.21 -31.06 3.85
C PRO A 175 -39.71 -31.04 3.52
N GLY A 176 -40.19 -32.07 2.82
CA GLY A 176 -41.60 -32.22 2.44
C GLY A 176 -42.01 -31.51 1.15
N ALA A 177 -41.14 -30.71 0.52
CA ALA A 177 -41.43 -30.12 -0.79
C ALA A 177 -41.42 -31.18 -1.91
N THR A 178 -42.30 -31.02 -2.90
CA THR A 178 -42.46 -31.96 -4.02
C THR A 178 -41.53 -31.67 -5.21
N GLY A 179 -40.97 -30.45 -5.30
CA GLY A 179 -40.08 -30.01 -6.37
C GLY A 179 -39.14 -28.89 -5.91
N PHE A 180 -38.24 -28.49 -6.81
CA PHE A 180 -37.36 -27.34 -6.59
C PHE A 180 -38.08 -26.02 -6.87
N SER A 181 -37.77 -25.00 -6.08
CA SER A 181 -38.11 -23.61 -6.34
C SER A 181 -36.87 -22.74 -6.13
N VAL A 182 -36.78 -21.59 -6.80
CA VAL A 182 -35.77 -20.56 -6.46
C VAL A 182 -35.90 -20.23 -4.97
N VAL A 183 -34.75 -20.03 -4.30
CA VAL A 183 -34.74 -19.63 -2.89
C VAL A 183 -35.31 -18.21 -2.79
N PRO A 184 -36.42 -17.99 -2.07
CA PRO A 184 -37.07 -16.69 -2.05
C PRO A 184 -36.27 -15.67 -1.22
N ASN A 185 -36.38 -14.39 -1.57
CA ASN A 185 -35.79 -13.28 -0.80
C ASN A 185 -36.16 -13.34 0.70
N SER A 186 -37.38 -13.79 1.04
CA SER A 186 -37.80 -13.96 2.44
C SER A 186 -36.98 -14.98 3.24
N ALA A 187 -36.20 -15.83 2.58
CA ALA A 187 -35.28 -16.77 3.19
C ALA A 187 -33.81 -16.28 3.12
N LEU A 188 -33.54 -15.11 2.54
CA LEU A 188 -32.19 -14.59 2.32
C LEU A 188 -31.98 -13.29 3.08
N SER A 189 -30.79 -13.12 3.65
CA SER A 189 -30.38 -11.87 4.31
C SER A 189 -28.88 -11.64 4.18
N THR A 190 -28.47 -10.38 4.24
CA THR A 190 -27.05 -9.97 4.27
C THR A 190 -26.89 -8.80 5.23
N ASP A 191 -25.66 -8.38 5.52
CA ASP A 191 -25.39 -7.28 6.42
C ASP A 191 -26.03 -5.98 5.90
N ALA A 192 -26.71 -5.26 6.80
CA ALA A 192 -27.43 -4.04 6.49
C ALA A 192 -26.52 -2.80 6.47
N GLY A 193 -26.80 -1.87 5.56
CA GLY A 193 -26.15 -0.55 5.55
C GLY A 193 -24.65 -0.60 5.20
N VAL A 194 -24.24 -1.67 4.51
CA VAL A 194 -22.87 -1.94 4.07
C VAL A 194 -22.45 -0.92 3.00
N VAL A 195 -21.25 -0.35 3.16
CA VAL A 195 -20.62 0.45 2.11
C VAL A 195 -20.05 -0.50 1.04
N ARG A 196 -20.68 -0.55 -0.14
CA ARG A 196 -20.32 -1.45 -1.26
C ARG A 196 -19.26 -0.84 -2.19
N VAL A 197 -18.01 -0.84 -1.75
CA VAL A 197 -16.91 -0.23 -2.52
C VAL A 197 -16.40 -1.17 -3.60
N THR A 198 -16.18 -0.60 -4.78
CA THR A 198 -15.57 -1.29 -5.91
C THR A 198 -14.23 -0.68 -6.28
N ALA A 199 -13.38 -1.45 -6.96
CA ALA A 199 -12.14 -0.96 -7.55
C ALA A 199 -11.96 -1.54 -8.95
N PRO A 200 -11.69 -0.71 -9.98
CA PRO A 200 -11.51 -1.18 -11.35
C PRO A 200 -10.21 -1.98 -11.53
N GLY A 201 -10.10 -2.60 -12.71
CA GLY A 201 -8.93 -3.34 -13.18
C GLY A 201 -8.88 -4.81 -12.76
N GLN A 202 -8.01 -5.55 -13.45
CA GLN A 202 -7.74 -6.97 -13.25
C GLN A 202 -7.54 -7.37 -11.79
N LYS A 203 -8.18 -8.47 -11.40
CA LYS A 203 -7.99 -9.22 -10.15
C LYS A 203 -7.16 -10.46 -10.42
N GLU A 204 -6.31 -10.79 -9.46
CA GLU A 204 -5.38 -11.91 -9.60
C GLU A 204 -5.88 -13.14 -8.86
N CYS A 205 -5.82 -14.29 -9.52
CA CYS A 205 -5.89 -15.59 -8.88
C CYS A 205 -4.53 -15.95 -8.25
N GLU A 206 -4.54 -16.78 -7.20
CA GLU A 206 -3.31 -17.36 -6.65
C GLU A 206 -2.60 -18.23 -7.70
N GLY A 207 -1.32 -17.96 -7.95
CA GLY A 207 -0.49 -18.77 -8.83
C GLY A 207 0.17 -19.95 -8.10
N GLY A 208 0.54 -21.01 -8.82
CA GLY A 208 1.16 -22.20 -8.21
C GLY A 208 2.50 -21.98 -7.51
N GLY A 209 3.17 -20.84 -7.72
CA GLY A 209 4.38 -20.43 -7.01
C GLY A 209 4.15 -19.39 -5.91
N ASP A 210 2.92 -18.91 -5.75
CA ASP A 210 2.58 -17.90 -4.76
C ASP A 210 2.53 -18.51 -3.36
N SER A 211 2.94 -17.74 -2.36
CA SER A 211 2.92 -18.13 -0.95
C SER A 211 2.95 -16.86 -0.09
N PRO A 212 2.64 -16.91 1.22
CA PRO A 212 2.66 -15.71 2.06
C PRO A 212 3.99 -14.97 1.98
N GLY A 213 3.93 -13.68 1.61
CA GLY A 213 5.10 -12.82 1.37
C GLY A 213 5.72 -12.93 -0.03
N ASP A 214 5.29 -13.88 -0.86
CA ASP A 214 5.70 -14.05 -2.25
C ASP A 214 4.48 -14.12 -3.17
N GLY A 215 4.03 -12.96 -3.65
CA GLY A 215 2.85 -12.84 -4.51
C GLY A 215 1.52 -12.88 -3.76
N LEU A 216 1.53 -13.26 -2.47
CA LEU A 216 0.41 -13.15 -1.54
C LEU A 216 0.74 -12.21 -0.37
N PRO A 217 -0.30 -11.64 0.29
CA PRO A 217 -0.14 -11.00 1.58
C PRO A 217 0.60 -11.88 2.60
N LEU A 218 1.28 -11.24 3.55
CA LEU A 218 1.82 -11.93 4.72
C LEU A 218 0.66 -12.40 5.62
N THR A 219 0.85 -13.49 6.35
CA THR A 219 -0.16 -14.02 7.27
C THR A 219 0.29 -14.02 8.72
N ALA A 220 1.59 -13.80 8.96
CA ALA A 220 2.23 -13.89 10.26
C ALA A 220 2.83 -12.56 10.73
N VAL A 221 3.23 -12.53 12.00
CA VAL A 221 4.01 -11.43 12.58
C VAL A 221 5.44 -11.51 12.08
N HIS A 222 6.02 -10.37 11.72
CA HIS A 222 7.43 -10.30 11.30
C HIS A 222 8.35 -10.91 12.39
N PRO A 223 9.26 -11.84 12.06
CA PRO A 223 10.00 -12.63 13.07
C PRO A 223 10.86 -11.81 14.05
N ASN A 224 11.26 -10.60 13.65
CA ASN A 224 11.98 -9.65 14.52
C ASN A 224 11.15 -9.05 15.66
N TYR A 225 9.86 -9.38 15.78
CA TYR A 225 8.99 -8.85 16.80
C TYR A 225 8.27 -9.95 17.58
N THR A 226 8.13 -9.73 18.88
CA THR A 226 7.22 -10.46 19.75
C THR A 226 5.90 -9.68 19.84
N LEU A 227 4.79 -10.32 19.46
CA LEU A 227 3.45 -9.75 19.56
C LEU A 227 2.90 -9.91 20.98
N THR A 228 2.22 -8.89 21.49
CA THR A 228 1.52 -8.90 22.78
C THR A 228 0.18 -8.18 22.64
N ASP A 229 -0.91 -8.81 23.05
CA ASP A 229 -2.21 -8.17 23.16
C ASP A 229 -2.22 -7.26 24.41
N LEU A 230 -2.83 -6.08 24.30
CA LEU A 230 -2.91 -5.09 25.37
C LEU A 230 -4.35 -4.86 25.85
N ARG A 231 -5.32 -5.64 25.39
CA ARG A 231 -6.73 -5.45 25.74
C ARG A 231 -7.10 -6.18 27.03
N PRO A 232 -7.31 -5.49 28.16
CA PRO A 232 -7.86 -6.15 29.35
C PRO A 232 -9.27 -6.69 29.09
N ALA A 233 -9.71 -7.63 29.92
CA ALA A 233 -11.02 -8.25 29.78
C ALA A 233 -12.16 -7.21 29.72
N GLY A 234 -13.01 -7.31 28.69
CA GLY A 234 -14.13 -6.38 28.46
C GLY A 234 -13.76 -5.07 27.78
N PHE A 235 -12.49 -4.87 27.39
CA PHE A 235 -12.05 -3.68 26.64
C PHE A 235 -11.82 -4.03 25.16
N GLU A 236 -12.75 -3.59 24.31
CA GLU A 236 -12.75 -3.85 22.86
C GLU A 236 -12.63 -2.54 22.06
N PRO A 237 -11.48 -1.85 22.12
CA PRO A 237 -11.36 -0.49 21.60
C PRO A 237 -11.27 -0.47 20.06
N GLN A 238 -12.19 0.24 19.42
CA GLN A 238 -12.02 0.70 18.04
C GLN A 238 -11.05 1.88 18.02
N VAL A 239 -9.75 1.60 18.07
CA VAL A 239 -8.71 2.62 18.28
C VAL A 239 -8.59 3.52 17.06
N SER A 240 -8.88 4.81 17.25
CA SER A 240 -8.86 5.83 16.19
C SER A 240 -7.75 6.88 16.33
N ALA A 241 -7.08 6.98 17.48
CA ALA A 241 -5.89 7.81 17.71
C ALA A 241 -5.12 7.31 18.95
N MET A 242 -3.82 7.62 19.01
CA MET A 242 -2.93 7.25 20.10
C MET A 242 -1.91 8.37 20.36
N ASP A 243 -1.62 8.68 21.63
CA ASP A 243 -0.45 9.48 22.01
C ASP A 243 0.04 9.13 23.43
N TRP A 244 1.27 9.51 23.76
CA TRP A 244 1.93 9.15 25.02
C TRP A 244 1.94 10.30 26.02
N LEU A 245 1.63 9.98 27.28
CA LEU A 245 1.86 10.89 28.40
C LEU A 245 3.33 10.81 28.86
N PRO A 246 3.88 11.87 29.48
CA PRO A 246 5.24 11.87 30.00
C PRO A 246 5.53 10.81 31.06
N ASP A 247 4.50 10.30 31.74
CA ASP A 247 4.59 9.24 32.75
C ASP A 247 4.62 7.82 32.14
N GLY A 248 4.52 7.69 30.82
CA GLY A 248 4.56 6.42 30.10
C GLY A 248 3.20 5.76 29.88
N ARG A 249 2.10 6.40 30.29
CA ARG A 249 0.74 5.94 29.96
C ARG A 249 0.39 6.25 28.50
N LEU A 250 -0.44 5.40 27.91
CA LEU A 250 -0.94 5.53 26.55
C LEU A 250 -2.35 6.12 26.56
N ALA A 251 -2.54 7.28 25.94
CA ALA A 251 -3.86 7.81 25.64
C ALA A 251 -4.36 7.22 24.31
N VAL A 252 -5.59 6.73 24.30
CA VAL A 252 -6.26 6.18 23.12
C VAL A 252 -7.63 6.81 22.96
N THR A 253 -7.99 7.19 21.73
CA THR A 253 -9.38 7.50 21.39
C THR A 253 -10.09 6.28 20.82
N THR A 254 -11.36 6.11 21.14
CA THR A 254 -12.26 5.16 20.47
C THR A 254 -13.17 5.88 19.49
N TRP A 255 -13.43 5.28 18.32
CA TRP A 255 -14.19 5.92 17.25
C TRP A 255 -15.66 6.20 17.61
N GLY A 256 -16.34 5.25 18.28
CA GLY A 256 -17.74 5.42 18.71
C GLY A 256 -18.80 5.22 17.62
N GLY A 257 -18.40 4.83 16.40
CA GLY A 257 -19.29 4.50 15.29
C GLY A 257 -19.69 5.69 14.40
N SER A 258 -20.24 5.37 13.23
CA SER A 258 -20.59 6.35 12.19
C SER A 258 -21.68 7.33 12.63
N ASN A 259 -21.47 8.62 12.35
CA ASN A 259 -22.40 9.72 12.62
C ASN A 259 -22.84 9.83 14.08
N ASN A 260 -21.97 9.45 15.01
CA ASN A 260 -22.27 9.38 16.42
C ASN A 260 -21.37 10.30 17.26
N THR A 261 -21.74 10.53 18.52
CA THR A 261 -20.96 11.25 19.53
C THR A 261 -20.57 10.34 20.69
N ALA A 262 -20.40 9.04 20.44
CA ALA A 262 -20.03 8.05 21.45
C ALA A 262 -18.51 7.81 21.54
N GLY A 263 -17.69 8.62 20.86
CA GLY A 263 -16.25 8.52 20.97
C GLY A 263 -15.77 8.86 22.37
N GLU A 264 -14.74 8.14 22.83
CA GLU A 264 -14.19 8.25 24.17
C GLU A 264 -12.67 8.43 24.15
N VAL A 265 -12.10 8.87 25.27
CA VAL A 265 -10.66 8.82 25.53
C VAL A 265 -10.42 7.91 26.73
N HIS A 266 -9.45 7.01 26.58
CA HIS A 266 -8.99 6.11 27.63
C HIS A 266 -7.50 6.33 27.90
N LEU A 267 -7.11 6.33 29.17
CA LEU A 267 -5.70 6.23 29.58
C LEU A 267 -5.40 4.79 29.97
N LEU A 268 -4.39 4.22 29.34
CA LEU A 268 -3.92 2.86 29.62
C LEU A 268 -2.57 2.91 30.33
N ASP A 269 -2.47 2.12 31.39
CA ASP A 269 -1.26 1.95 32.18
C ASP A 269 -0.72 0.52 32.03
N HIS A 270 0.54 0.32 32.40
CA HIS A 270 1.27 -0.95 32.32
C HIS A 270 1.35 -1.53 30.90
N VAL A 271 1.30 -0.70 29.86
CA VAL A 271 1.37 -1.14 28.45
C VAL A 271 2.80 -1.32 27.93
N THR A 272 3.80 -0.87 28.69
CA THR A 272 5.24 -0.90 28.32
C THR A 272 5.96 -2.09 28.94
N GLY A 273 7.18 -2.39 28.46
CA GLY A 273 7.99 -3.50 28.95
C GLY A 273 7.33 -4.88 28.78
N SER A 274 7.54 -5.77 29.76
CA SER A 274 6.94 -7.11 29.79
C SER A 274 5.51 -7.05 30.34
N THR A 275 4.54 -7.04 29.42
CA THR A 275 3.11 -6.84 29.74
C THR A 275 2.21 -7.91 29.10
N GLY A 276 0.91 -7.81 29.37
CA GLY A 276 -0.16 -8.63 28.81
C GLY A 276 -1.54 -8.14 29.27
N PRO A 277 -2.63 -8.71 28.72
CA PRO A 277 -4.01 -8.33 29.03
C PRO A 277 -4.37 -8.34 30.53
N ASP A 278 -3.71 -9.20 31.31
CA ASP A 278 -3.90 -9.36 32.75
C ASP A 278 -3.29 -8.24 33.59
N LYS A 279 -2.36 -7.46 33.02
CA LYS A 279 -1.66 -6.36 33.69
C LYS A 279 -2.14 -4.98 33.25
N VAL A 280 -2.57 -4.85 32.00
CA VAL A 280 -3.01 -3.57 31.46
C VAL A 280 -4.28 -3.11 32.16
N THR A 281 -4.30 -1.85 32.57
CA THR A 281 -5.50 -1.20 33.13
C THR A 281 -5.95 -0.08 32.21
N SER A 282 -7.25 0.05 32.00
CA SER A 282 -7.84 1.14 31.21
C SER A 282 -8.77 1.98 32.08
N LYS A 283 -8.65 3.31 31.98
CA LYS A 283 -9.54 4.29 32.61
C LYS A 283 -10.09 5.22 31.56
N ARG A 284 -11.43 5.27 31.43
CA ARG A 284 -12.09 6.27 30.59
C ARG A 284 -11.96 7.65 31.24
N VAL A 285 -11.40 8.60 30.51
CA VAL A 285 -11.16 9.98 30.98
C VAL A 285 -11.97 11.03 30.24
N ALA A 286 -12.53 10.71 29.07
CA ALA A 286 -13.43 11.58 28.33
C ALA A 286 -14.44 10.77 27.51
N SER A 287 -15.58 11.37 27.19
CA SER A 287 -16.64 10.79 26.35
C SER A 287 -17.44 11.90 25.65
N GLY A 288 -18.39 11.54 24.79
CA GLY A 288 -19.21 12.53 24.09
C GLY A 288 -18.53 13.13 22.85
N LEU A 289 -17.48 12.50 22.33
CA LEU A 289 -16.69 13.00 21.21
C LEU A 289 -17.27 12.52 19.87
N LYS A 290 -17.37 13.42 18.90
CA LYS A 290 -17.87 13.15 17.55
C LYS A 290 -16.78 12.53 16.67
N GLU A 291 -16.73 11.21 16.68
CA GLU A 291 -15.85 10.38 15.87
C GLU A 291 -14.41 10.89 15.89
N PRO A 292 -13.76 10.88 17.07
CA PRO A 292 -12.41 11.40 17.23
C PRO A 292 -11.43 10.61 16.37
N MET A 293 -10.59 11.30 15.61
CA MET A 293 -9.63 10.70 14.67
C MET A 293 -8.19 11.21 14.89
N GLY A 294 -7.97 11.90 16.01
CA GLY A 294 -6.67 12.34 16.45
C GLY A 294 -6.64 12.75 17.91
N ILE A 295 -5.48 12.52 18.54
CA ILE A 295 -5.20 12.93 19.91
C ILE A 295 -3.74 13.36 20.02
N THR A 296 -3.46 14.37 20.83
CA THR A 296 -2.10 14.65 21.28
C THR A 296 -2.07 15.22 22.69
N TYR A 297 -1.02 14.92 23.45
CA TYR A 297 -0.75 15.48 24.77
C TYR A 297 0.22 16.66 24.67
N VAL A 298 -0.20 17.85 25.14
CA VAL A 298 0.62 19.07 25.10
C VAL A 298 0.41 19.87 26.39
N ASP A 299 1.52 20.16 27.09
CA ASP A 299 1.56 21.00 28.28
C ASP A 299 0.51 20.66 29.35
N GLY A 300 0.38 19.38 29.72
CA GLY A 300 -0.58 18.96 30.76
C GLY A 300 -2.00 18.67 30.26
N LYS A 301 -2.27 18.84 28.96
CA LYS A 301 -3.62 18.73 28.40
C LYS A 301 -3.68 17.78 27.21
N LEU A 302 -4.84 17.16 27.03
CA LEU A 302 -5.14 16.37 25.83
C LEU A 302 -5.91 17.22 24.83
N TYR A 303 -5.56 17.09 23.56
CA TYR A 303 -6.23 17.74 22.44
C TYR A 303 -6.75 16.68 21.49
N VAL A 304 -8.02 16.75 21.11
CA VAL A 304 -8.68 15.74 20.27
C VAL A 304 -9.24 16.37 19.01
N SER A 305 -8.89 15.83 17.84
CA SER A 305 -9.53 16.20 16.58
C SER A 305 -10.80 15.38 16.37
N GLN A 306 -11.93 16.07 16.29
CA GLN A 306 -13.26 15.54 15.97
C GLN A 306 -13.64 15.92 14.54
N LYS A 307 -14.71 15.36 13.97
CA LYS A 307 -15.11 15.67 12.58
C LYS A 307 -15.21 17.17 12.22
N HIS A 308 -15.58 18.00 13.18
CA HIS A 308 -15.95 19.41 12.99
C HIS A 308 -15.12 20.41 13.81
N GLU A 309 -14.29 19.92 14.75
CA GLU A 309 -13.54 20.79 15.66
C GLU A 309 -12.30 20.12 16.26
N LEU A 310 -11.41 20.96 16.78
CA LEU A 310 -10.33 20.59 17.68
C LEU A 310 -10.74 20.96 19.11
N THR A 311 -10.67 20.01 20.03
CA THR A 311 -11.16 20.17 21.41
C THR A 311 -10.02 19.94 22.40
N GLU A 312 -9.84 20.88 23.32
CA GLU A 312 -8.98 20.74 24.49
C GLU A 312 -9.77 20.08 25.62
N LEU A 313 -9.20 19.04 26.21
CA LEU A 313 -9.72 18.32 27.37
C LEU A 313 -8.88 18.69 28.58
N THR A 314 -9.51 19.22 29.63
CA THR A 314 -8.84 19.60 30.87
C THR A 314 -9.51 18.96 32.08
N ASP A 315 -8.69 18.26 32.87
CA ASP A 315 -8.98 17.88 34.25
C ASP A 315 -8.60 19.06 35.17
N THR A 316 -9.57 19.56 35.92
CA THR A 316 -9.43 20.71 36.82
C THR A 316 -9.34 20.32 38.29
N ASN A 317 -9.61 19.06 38.62
CA ASN A 317 -9.74 18.58 39.98
C ASN A 317 -8.68 17.51 40.36
N GLY A 318 -7.96 16.97 39.37
CA GLY A 318 -6.87 16.01 39.54
C GLY A 318 -7.31 14.55 39.65
N ASP A 319 -8.56 14.22 39.36
CA ASP A 319 -9.08 12.84 39.35
C ASP A 319 -8.87 12.13 38.01
N GLU A 320 -8.17 12.77 37.07
CA GLU A 320 -7.88 12.35 35.70
C GLU A 320 -9.09 12.23 34.78
N VAL A 321 -10.29 12.65 35.24
CA VAL A 321 -11.48 12.73 34.40
C VAL A 321 -11.58 14.14 33.84
N THR A 322 -11.96 14.24 32.57
CA THR A 322 -12.13 15.53 31.91
C THR A 322 -13.33 16.27 32.50
N ASP A 323 -13.07 17.41 33.15
CA ASP A 323 -14.10 18.31 33.66
C ASP A 323 -14.60 19.29 32.59
N THR A 324 -13.70 19.73 31.71
CA THR A 324 -14.00 20.79 30.74
C THR A 324 -13.54 20.44 29.33
N TYR A 325 -14.43 20.73 28.38
CA TYR A 325 -14.23 20.59 26.94
C TYR A 325 -14.23 21.98 26.34
N ARG A 326 -13.09 22.40 25.78
CA ARG A 326 -12.94 23.73 25.17
C ARG A 326 -12.62 23.58 23.69
N THR A 327 -13.51 24.06 22.83
CA THR A 327 -13.24 24.18 21.39
C THR A 327 -12.06 25.15 21.18
N VAL A 328 -10.99 24.65 20.56
CA VAL A 328 -9.81 25.42 20.16
C VAL A 328 -10.02 26.02 18.78
N ALA A 329 -10.51 25.22 17.84
CA ALA A 329 -10.75 25.62 16.46
C ALA A 329 -11.89 24.81 15.85
N THR A 330 -12.54 25.36 14.83
CA THR A 330 -13.56 24.67 14.02
C THR A 330 -13.21 24.73 12.55
N TRP A 331 -13.76 23.82 11.77
CA TRP A 331 -13.63 23.80 10.31
C TRP A 331 -14.95 23.42 9.64
N PRO A 332 -15.12 23.72 8.34
CA PRO A 332 -16.32 23.32 7.61
C PRO A 332 -16.57 21.81 7.69
N PHE A 333 -17.84 21.45 7.91
CA PHE A 333 -18.32 20.08 8.02
C PHE A 333 -19.75 20.02 7.48
N GLY A 334 -19.99 19.17 6.48
CA GLY A 334 -21.27 19.06 5.78
C GLY A 334 -22.23 18.04 6.39
N GLY A 335 -21.82 17.31 7.43
CA GLY A 335 -22.65 16.28 8.08
C GLY A 335 -22.50 14.89 7.46
N ASN A 336 -21.60 14.71 6.48
CA ASN A 336 -21.42 13.43 5.82
C ASN A 336 -20.65 12.43 6.70
N PHE A 337 -20.97 11.14 6.58
CA PHE A 337 -20.39 10.08 7.42
C PHE A 337 -18.88 9.90 7.21
N HIS A 338 -18.34 10.36 6.08
CA HIS A 338 -16.95 10.16 5.69
C HIS A 338 -16.08 11.42 5.84
N GLU A 339 -16.64 12.50 6.37
CA GLU A 339 -15.91 13.76 6.63
C GLU A 339 -15.09 13.72 7.93
N PHE A 340 -14.07 12.86 7.97
CA PHE A 340 -13.14 12.74 9.11
C PHE A 340 -12.13 13.89 9.23
N ALA A 341 -11.55 14.05 10.42
CA ALA A 341 -10.45 14.96 10.71
C ALA A 341 -9.27 14.18 11.32
N PHE A 342 -8.38 13.67 10.46
CA PHE A 342 -7.31 12.75 10.82
C PHE A 342 -6.09 13.47 11.38
N GLY A 343 -5.61 13.07 12.55
CA GLY A 343 -4.62 13.84 13.31
C GLY A 343 -4.08 13.08 14.52
N LEU A 344 -3.28 13.69 15.38
CA LEU A 344 -3.00 15.11 15.48
C LEU A 344 -1.50 15.30 15.73
N LEU A 345 -0.81 16.03 14.86
CA LEU A 345 0.59 16.38 15.10
C LEU A 345 0.66 17.72 15.82
N HIS A 346 1.67 17.89 16.69
CA HIS A 346 1.95 19.17 17.34
C HIS A 346 3.43 19.54 17.20
N LYS A 347 3.70 20.79 16.84
CA LYS A 347 5.06 21.37 16.81
C LYS A 347 5.00 22.89 16.90
N ASP A 348 5.87 23.48 17.71
CA ASP A 348 6.08 24.93 17.81
C ASP A 348 4.79 25.75 18.03
N GLY A 349 3.87 25.24 18.85
CA GLY A 349 2.59 25.92 19.17
C GLY A 349 1.50 25.76 18.11
N PHE A 350 1.71 24.89 17.11
CA PHE A 350 0.74 24.60 16.07
C PHE A 350 0.37 23.11 16.06
N PHE A 351 -0.90 22.85 15.77
CA PHE A 351 -1.40 21.52 15.45
C PHE A 351 -1.51 21.32 13.94
N TYR A 352 -1.32 20.10 13.47
CA TYR A 352 -1.51 19.72 12.06
C TYR A 352 -2.39 18.48 11.97
N LEU A 353 -3.34 18.52 11.04
CA LEU A 353 -4.30 17.45 10.78
C LEU A 353 -4.83 17.53 9.35
N ASN A 354 -5.45 16.45 8.87
CA ASN A 354 -6.06 16.39 7.55
C ASN A 354 -7.58 16.35 7.62
N LEU A 355 -8.25 17.07 6.71
CA LEU A 355 -9.69 17.06 6.53
C LEU A 355 -10.04 16.18 5.32
N SER A 356 -10.78 15.10 5.54
CA SER A 356 -11.25 14.20 4.47
C SER A 356 -12.40 14.81 3.68
N VAL A 357 -12.54 14.50 2.39
CA VAL A 357 -13.73 14.87 1.62
C VAL A 357 -14.98 14.07 2.03
N SER A 358 -16.16 14.55 1.64
CA SER A 358 -17.41 13.77 1.70
C SER A 358 -17.42 12.67 0.65
N ILE A 359 -17.94 11.50 1.03
CA ILE A 359 -18.03 10.31 0.19
C ILE A 359 -19.45 9.75 0.26
N ASN A 360 -19.93 9.21 -0.87
CA ASN A 360 -21.20 8.51 -0.97
C ASN A 360 -21.05 7.04 -0.53
N TYR A 361 -22.15 6.43 -0.09
CA TYR A 361 -22.18 4.97 0.03
C TYR A 361 -21.77 4.34 -1.31
N GLY A 362 -20.81 3.40 -1.28
CA GLY A 362 -20.15 2.85 -2.47
C GLY A 362 -18.78 3.46 -2.80
N GLY A 363 -18.33 4.47 -2.06
CA GLY A 363 -16.96 4.98 -2.14
C GLY A 363 -16.77 6.14 -3.13
N ALA A 364 -17.72 6.46 -3.99
CA ALA A 364 -17.60 7.62 -4.88
C ALA A 364 -17.48 8.94 -4.09
N THR A 365 -16.62 9.86 -4.55
CA THR A 365 -16.55 11.22 -4.00
C THR A 365 -17.92 11.88 -4.15
N THR A 366 -18.45 12.51 -3.09
CA THR A 366 -19.71 13.26 -3.18
C THR A 366 -19.53 14.47 -4.10
N ASP A 367 -20.45 14.68 -5.04
CA ASP A 367 -20.42 15.82 -5.96
C ASP A 367 -21.83 16.42 -6.07
N PRO A 368 -22.05 17.70 -5.70
CA PRO A 368 -21.07 18.63 -5.13
C PRO A 368 -20.69 18.30 -3.67
N GLN A 369 -19.50 18.70 -3.24
CA GLN A 369 -19.06 18.65 -1.85
C GLN A 369 -19.90 19.59 -0.98
N PRO A 370 -20.46 19.10 0.14
CA PRO A 370 -21.34 19.91 1.00
C PRO A 370 -20.59 20.94 1.86
N ALA A 371 -19.27 20.78 2.03
CA ALA A 371 -18.44 21.69 2.81
C ALA A 371 -17.18 22.11 2.03
N ARG A 372 -16.87 23.40 2.08
CA ARG A 372 -15.67 23.97 1.47
C ARG A 372 -14.39 23.50 2.15
N ASN A 373 -13.28 23.52 1.41
CA ASN A 373 -11.92 23.28 1.90
C ASN A 373 -11.67 21.92 2.58
N ARG A 374 -12.56 20.94 2.38
CA ARG A 374 -12.27 19.54 2.67
C ARG A 374 -11.24 19.02 1.65
N GLY A 375 -10.56 17.92 1.96
CA GLY A 375 -9.47 17.40 1.13
C GLY A 375 -8.15 18.15 1.32
N THR A 376 -7.90 18.69 2.52
CA THR A 376 -6.76 19.56 2.82
C THR A 376 -6.00 19.12 4.06
N THR A 377 -4.71 19.44 4.11
CA THR A 377 -3.96 19.48 5.38
C THR A 377 -4.07 20.88 5.95
N VAL A 378 -4.45 20.98 7.22
CA VAL A 378 -4.59 22.26 7.94
C VAL A 378 -3.58 22.38 9.07
N LYS A 379 -3.23 23.62 9.38
CA LYS A 379 -2.40 24.03 10.49
C LYS A 379 -3.24 24.91 11.41
N VAL A 380 -3.27 24.60 12.70
CA VAL A 380 -4.08 25.31 13.70
C VAL A 380 -3.18 25.95 14.74
N ASN A 381 -3.27 27.26 14.91
CA ASN A 381 -2.59 27.95 16.01
C ASN A 381 -3.24 27.57 17.34
N ARG A 382 -2.46 26.99 18.27
CA ARG A 382 -2.98 26.52 19.56
C ARG A 382 -3.59 27.63 20.42
N GLN A 383 -3.02 28.83 20.36
CA GLN A 383 -3.43 29.95 21.21
C GLN A 383 -4.65 30.68 20.64
N THR A 384 -4.64 30.96 19.33
CA THR A 384 -5.69 31.78 18.70
C THR A 384 -6.81 30.96 18.08
N GLY A 385 -6.61 29.65 17.87
CA GLY A 385 -7.56 28.81 17.14
C GLY A 385 -7.59 29.05 15.63
N GLN A 386 -6.71 29.91 15.11
CA GLN A 386 -6.68 30.23 13.68
C GLN A 386 -6.30 29.02 12.85
N VAL A 387 -7.11 28.72 11.83
CA VAL A 387 -6.89 27.64 10.87
C VAL A 387 -6.28 28.20 9.58
N GLU A 388 -5.14 27.65 9.19
CA GLU A 388 -4.45 27.90 7.93
C GLU A 388 -4.44 26.62 7.07
N TYR A 389 -4.57 26.78 5.75
CA TYR A 389 -4.53 25.66 4.82
C TYR A 389 -3.12 25.54 4.21
N VAL A 390 -2.54 24.34 4.27
CA VAL A 390 -1.15 24.10 3.86
C VAL A 390 -1.07 23.50 2.46
N ALA A 391 -1.86 22.46 2.21
CA ALA A 391 -1.90 21.75 0.93
C ALA A 391 -3.28 21.12 0.71
N GLY A 392 -3.58 20.76 -0.54
CA GLY A 392 -4.88 20.20 -0.93
C GLY A 392 -4.80 19.12 -1.99
N GLY A 393 -5.95 18.71 -2.50
CA GLY A 393 -6.07 17.60 -3.42
C GLY A 393 -5.89 16.24 -2.76
N LEU A 394 -6.27 16.13 -1.49
CA LEU A 394 -6.37 14.87 -0.75
C LEU A 394 -7.82 14.37 -0.76
N ARG A 395 -8.02 13.06 -0.73
CA ARG A 395 -9.37 12.47 -0.71
C ARG A 395 -9.76 12.00 0.69
N THR A 396 -9.15 10.89 1.11
CA THR A 396 -9.31 10.33 2.46
C THR A 396 -7.92 10.14 3.04
N PRO A 397 -7.31 11.21 3.55
CA PRO A 397 -5.94 11.19 4.06
C PRO A 397 -5.88 10.68 5.51
N ASN A 398 -6.20 9.39 5.71
CA ASN A 398 -6.31 8.76 7.03
C ASN A 398 -5.02 8.88 7.87
N GLY A 399 -3.84 8.79 7.23
CA GLY A 399 -2.57 8.91 7.93
C GLY A 399 -1.93 10.29 7.82
N ILE A 400 -1.46 10.80 8.94
CA ILE A 400 -0.56 11.96 9.04
C ILE A 400 0.55 11.66 10.05
N GLY A 401 1.79 12.01 9.72
CA GLY A 401 2.93 11.70 10.58
C GLY A 401 4.21 12.46 10.24
N TRP A 402 5.13 12.48 11.19
CA TRP A 402 6.47 13.00 10.97
C TRP A 402 7.32 12.00 10.17
N GLY A 403 8.06 12.52 9.20
CA GLY A 403 9.02 11.75 8.42
C GLY A 403 10.41 12.40 8.42
N PRO A 404 11.26 12.01 7.45
CA PRO A 404 12.61 12.54 7.31
C PRO A 404 12.65 14.06 7.35
N GLU A 405 13.73 14.60 7.93
CA GLU A 405 13.99 16.04 8.01
C GLU A 405 12.89 16.84 8.75
N GLY A 406 12.08 16.15 9.57
CA GLY A 406 10.97 16.75 10.29
C GLY A 406 9.81 17.19 9.40
N GLY A 407 9.73 16.65 8.17
CA GLY A 407 8.62 16.90 7.24
C GLY A 407 7.34 16.18 7.64
N ILE A 408 6.20 16.67 7.14
CA ILE A 408 4.89 16.02 7.32
C ILE A 408 4.60 15.14 6.12
N PHE A 409 4.34 13.87 6.39
CA PHE A 409 3.96 12.89 5.37
C PHE A 409 2.54 12.41 5.61
N VAL A 410 1.81 12.20 4.52
CA VAL A 410 0.40 11.83 4.54
C VAL A 410 0.18 10.63 3.63
N THR A 411 -0.51 9.61 4.15
CA THR A 411 -1.06 8.53 3.34
C THR A 411 -2.49 8.88 2.96
N ASP A 412 -2.83 8.67 1.69
CA ASP A 412 -4.13 9.06 1.12
C ASP A 412 -4.69 7.92 0.29
N ASN A 413 -5.99 7.67 0.45
CA ASN A 413 -6.66 6.50 -0.12
C ASN A 413 -7.06 6.73 -1.59
N GLN A 414 -6.97 5.66 -2.38
CA GLN A 414 -7.48 5.60 -3.76
C GLN A 414 -8.93 6.08 -3.89
N GLY A 415 -9.26 6.81 -4.96
CA GLY A 415 -10.63 7.09 -5.38
C GLY A 415 -10.68 8.00 -6.60
N GLY A 416 -11.68 8.88 -6.70
CA GLY A 416 -11.77 9.83 -7.83
C GLY A 416 -10.49 10.63 -8.00
N TRP A 417 -9.94 10.64 -9.21
CA TRP A 417 -8.66 11.24 -9.63
C TRP A 417 -7.40 10.69 -8.93
N LEU A 418 -7.57 9.72 -8.02
CA LEU A 418 -6.53 9.09 -7.21
C LEU A 418 -6.47 7.61 -7.57
N PRO A 419 -5.71 7.24 -8.61
CA PRO A 419 -5.80 5.91 -9.20
C PRO A 419 -5.31 4.78 -8.29
N SER A 420 -4.48 5.10 -7.31
CA SER A 420 -4.05 4.19 -6.25
C SER A 420 -3.84 4.98 -4.96
N SER A 421 -3.78 4.28 -3.84
CA SER A 421 -3.34 4.87 -2.58
C SER A 421 -1.90 5.37 -2.70
N LYS A 422 -1.52 6.38 -1.92
CA LYS A 422 -0.21 7.06 -2.04
C LYS A 422 0.32 7.60 -0.72
N LEU A 423 1.64 7.76 -0.63
CA LEU A 423 2.32 8.57 0.38
C LEU A 423 2.77 9.88 -0.27
N VAL A 424 2.45 11.02 0.34
CA VAL A 424 2.82 12.36 -0.14
C VAL A 424 3.60 13.13 0.91
N HIS A 425 4.46 14.06 0.46
CA HIS A 425 5.17 15.00 1.32
C HIS A 425 4.47 16.36 1.29
N ILE A 426 3.87 16.74 2.42
CA ILE A 426 3.12 17.98 2.58
C ILE A 426 4.09 19.16 2.65
N LYS A 427 3.88 20.14 1.77
CA LYS A 427 4.48 21.48 1.82
C LYS A 427 3.43 22.49 1.41
N GLN A 428 3.65 23.75 1.79
CA GLN A 428 2.80 24.86 1.40
C GLN A 428 2.55 24.84 -0.12
N ASP A 429 1.31 25.12 -0.52
CA ASP A 429 0.90 25.34 -1.91
C ASP A 429 1.07 24.12 -2.84
N ARG A 430 0.96 22.91 -2.29
CA ARG A 430 0.96 21.66 -3.07
C ARG A 430 -0.46 21.14 -3.29
N PHE A 431 -0.68 20.61 -4.50
CA PHE A 431 -1.90 19.92 -4.89
C PHE A 431 -1.63 18.47 -5.27
N PHE A 432 -2.42 17.54 -4.72
CA PHE A 432 -2.19 16.10 -4.85
C PHE A 432 -3.20 15.39 -5.77
N ASN A 433 -3.83 16.10 -6.71
CA ASN A 433 -4.62 15.52 -7.80
C ASN A 433 -6.00 14.93 -7.41
N HIS A 434 -6.57 15.25 -6.25
CA HIS A 434 -8.00 15.04 -6.01
C HIS A 434 -8.74 16.35 -6.30
N TYR A 435 -9.63 16.38 -7.28
CA TYR A 435 -10.44 17.55 -7.57
C TYR A 435 -11.80 17.46 -6.87
N THR A 436 -12.32 18.60 -6.42
CA THR A 436 -13.67 18.70 -5.85
C THR A 436 -14.52 19.71 -6.62
N ASN A 437 -15.84 19.63 -6.44
CA ASN A 437 -16.78 20.65 -6.89
C ASN A 437 -17.59 21.16 -5.68
N PRO A 438 -17.56 22.45 -5.31
CA PRO A 438 -16.70 23.48 -5.91
C PRO A 438 -15.21 23.19 -5.70
N ASP A 439 -14.38 23.82 -6.52
CA ASP A 439 -12.92 23.67 -6.49
C ASP A 439 -12.36 23.91 -5.07
N GLY A 440 -11.43 23.05 -4.68
CA GLY A 440 -10.66 23.21 -3.46
C GLY A 440 -9.68 24.38 -3.54
N PRO A 441 -9.14 24.85 -2.39
CA PRO A 441 -8.25 26.02 -2.34
C PRO A 441 -6.92 25.81 -3.08
N PHE A 442 -6.57 24.59 -3.47
CA PHE A 442 -5.32 24.27 -4.15
C PHE A 442 -5.50 23.68 -5.55
N ASP A 443 -6.73 23.54 -6.05
CA ASP A 443 -7.01 22.78 -7.29
C ASP A 443 -6.38 23.44 -8.53
N ALA A 444 -6.08 24.74 -8.46
CA ALA A 444 -5.38 25.48 -9.51
C ALA A 444 -3.85 25.26 -9.53
N TYR A 445 -3.26 24.65 -8.50
CA TYR A 445 -1.81 24.41 -8.45
C TYR A 445 -1.40 23.19 -9.29
N PRO A 446 -0.17 23.16 -9.82
CA PRO A 446 0.34 21.99 -10.53
C PRO A 446 0.32 20.74 -9.65
N VAL A 447 -0.07 19.61 -10.26
CA VAL A 447 -0.08 18.31 -9.61
C VAL A 447 1.32 17.95 -9.11
N THR A 448 1.42 17.72 -7.81
CA THR A 448 2.63 17.21 -7.16
C THR A 448 2.61 15.70 -7.17
N LYS A 449 3.69 15.09 -7.67
CA LYS A 449 3.84 13.62 -7.72
C LYS A 449 3.93 13.04 -6.30
N PRO A 450 3.37 11.84 -6.08
CA PRO A 450 3.52 11.17 -4.80
C PRO A 450 4.97 10.73 -4.56
N VAL A 451 5.33 10.61 -3.28
CA VAL A 451 6.60 10.04 -2.85
C VAL A 451 6.61 8.54 -3.09
N LEU A 452 5.53 7.87 -2.70
CA LEU A 452 5.27 6.46 -2.99
C LEU A 452 3.86 6.32 -3.55
N TRP A 453 3.71 5.60 -4.65
CA TRP A 453 2.48 4.88 -4.93
C TRP A 453 2.42 3.64 -4.03
N LEU A 454 1.23 3.37 -3.51
CA LEU A 454 0.89 2.19 -2.73
C LEU A 454 -0.14 1.41 -3.54
N PRO A 455 0.30 0.44 -4.38
CA PRO A 455 -0.58 -0.25 -5.31
C PRO A 455 -1.78 -0.92 -4.64
N GLN A 456 -2.97 -0.49 -5.08
CA GLN A 456 -4.25 -1.00 -4.62
C GLN A 456 -4.35 -2.51 -4.87
N ASN A 457 -4.91 -3.24 -3.90
CA ASN A 457 -5.13 -4.69 -3.91
C ASN A 457 -3.84 -5.55 -3.85
N GLU A 458 -2.65 -4.92 -3.89
CA GLU A 458 -1.37 -5.62 -3.85
C GLU A 458 -0.63 -5.43 -2.51
N ILE A 459 -0.64 -4.21 -1.98
CA ILE A 459 0.10 -3.86 -0.74
C ILE A 459 -0.63 -2.88 0.19
N ALA A 460 -1.58 -2.09 -0.32
CA ALA A 460 -2.36 -1.17 0.51
C ALA A 460 -3.72 -0.88 -0.13
N ASN A 461 -4.76 -0.74 0.69
CA ASN A 461 -6.10 -0.36 0.27
C ASN A 461 -6.66 0.83 1.05
N SER A 462 -6.24 0.99 2.31
CA SER A 462 -6.65 2.06 3.21
C SER A 462 -5.50 2.38 4.17
N PRO A 463 -4.38 2.89 3.65
CA PRO A 463 -3.18 3.14 4.45
C PRO A 463 -3.44 4.19 5.53
N SER A 464 -2.85 3.99 6.69
CA SER A 464 -3.06 4.80 7.88
C SER A 464 -1.77 5.50 8.32
N THR A 465 -1.67 5.91 9.59
CA THR A 465 -0.62 6.81 10.12
C THR A 465 0.79 6.43 9.65
N PRO A 466 1.46 7.30 8.86
CA PRO A 466 2.87 7.13 8.58
C PRO A 466 3.71 7.46 9.81
N LEU A 467 4.81 6.74 10.02
CA LEU A 467 5.70 6.89 11.16
C LEU A 467 7.13 6.57 10.74
N GLN A 468 8.11 7.40 11.08
CA GLN A 468 9.50 7.06 10.82
C GLN A 468 10.10 6.20 11.94
N LEU A 469 10.75 5.09 11.58
CA LEU A 469 11.55 4.30 12.50
C LEU A 469 12.85 5.02 12.85
N THR A 470 13.21 5.02 14.14
CA THR A 470 14.44 5.64 14.64
C THR A 470 15.52 4.61 15.00
N SER A 471 15.17 3.34 15.10
CA SER A 471 16.09 2.26 15.52
C SER A 471 15.85 0.96 14.76
N GLY A 472 16.69 -0.05 15.02
CA GLY A 472 16.60 -1.36 14.38
C GLY A 472 17.16 -1.41 12.94
N PRO A 473 17.04 -2.57 12.26
CA PRO A 473 17.65 -2.80 10.95
C PRO A 473 17.12 -1.88 9.84
N PHE A 474 15.91 -1.35 10.03
CA PHE A 474 15.22 -0.46 9.10
C PHE A 474 15.13 0.99 9.60
N SER A 475 16.00 1.40 10.54
CA SER A 475 16.07 2.78 11.02
C SER A 475 16.15 3.78 9.84
N GLY A 476 15.43 4.89 9.96
CA GLY A 476 15.28 5.93 8.95
C GLY A 476 14.13 5.70 7.96
N GLN A 477 13.55 4.51 7.90
CA GLN A 477 12.46 4.19 6.98
C GLN A 477 11.09 4.54 7.57
N MET A 478 10.11 4.74 6.69
CA MET A 478 8.72 4.95 7.06
C MET A 478 8.02 3.63 7.31
N LEU A 479 7.08 3.60 8.24
CA LEU A 479 6.05 2.59 8.41
C LEU A 479 4.68 3.23 8.20
N PHE A 480 3.69 2.44 7.81
CA PHE A 480 2.28 2.83 7.85
C PHE A 480 1.43 1.58 8.02
N GLY A 481 0.36 1.68 8.80
CA GLY A 481 -0.63 0.61 8.90
C GLY A 481 -1.56 0.61 7.70
N ASP A 482 -2.43 -0.39 7.61
CA ASP A 482 -3.55 -0.39 6.66
C ASP A 482 -4.80 -0.99 7.30
N VAL A 483 -5.95 -0.33 7.10
CA VAL A 483 -7.23 -0.73 7.69
C VAL A 483 -7.88 -1.89 6.93
N THR A 484 -7.74 -1.93 5.60
CA THR A 484 -8.47 -2.85 4.72
C THR A 484 -7.57 -3.98 4.22
N TYR A 485 -6.42 -3.66 3.62
CA TYR A 485 -5.40 -4.64 3.27
C TYR A 485 -4.80 -5.28 4.54
N GLY A 486 -4.75 -4.51 5.63
CA GLY A 486 -4.29 -4.99 6.92
C GLY A 486 -2.78 -4.93 7.11
N GLY A 487 -2.36 -5.10 8.37
CA GLY A 487 -0.95 -5.13 8.74
C GLY A 487 -0.25 -3.79 8.72
N ILE A 488 1.08 -3.84 8.65
CA ILE A 488 1.97 -2.69 8.58
C ILE A 488 2.90 -2.90 7.38
N GLN A 489 3.09 -1.85 6.59
CA GLN A 489 4.00 -1.77 5.46
C GLN A 489 5.18 -0.86 5.81
N ARG A 490 6.25 -0.95 5.02
CA ARG A 490 7.50 -0.19 5.19
C ARG A 490 7.87 0.54 3.91
N GLY A 491 8.29 1.79 4.01
CA GLY A 491 8.75 2.63 2.90
C GLY A 491 10.20 3.07 3.07
N TYR A 492 11.07 2.68 2.15
CA TYR A 492 12.39 3.29 1.99
C TYR A 492 12.28 4.53 1.11
N LEU A 493 12.79 5.66 1.57
CA LEU A 493 12.75 6.93 0.83
C LEU A 493 14.17 7.42 0.53
N GLU A 494 14.36 8.01 -0.64
CA GLU A 494 15.57 8.72 -1.05
C GLU A 494 15.22 9.98 -1.85
N LYS A 495 16.17 10.91 -1.99
CA LYS A 495 16.00 12.09 -2.82
C LYS A 495 16.68 11.90 -4.18
N VAL A 496 15.93 12.07 -5.26
CA VAL A 496 16.46 12.11 -6.62
C VAL A 496 16.06 13.44 -7.26
N GLY A 497 17.05 14.25 -7.65
CA GLY A 497 16.80 15.59 -8.17
C GLY A 497 16.00 16.48 -7.20
N GLY A 498 16.34 16.41 -5.89
CA GLY A 498 15.79 17.24 -4.82
C GLY A 498 14.44 16.81 -4.22
N GLU A 499 13.72 15.89 -4.85
CA GLU A 499 12.41 15.41 -4.37
C GLU A 499 12.48 13.95 -3.91
N TYR A 500 11.63 13.60 -2.94
CA TYR A 500 11.55 12.23 -2.44
C TYR A 500 10.88 11.31 -3.45
N GLN A 501 11.43 10.09 -3.54
CA GLN A 501 10.84 8.93 -4.18
C GLN A 501 11.37 7.68 -3.45
N GLY A 502 10.91 6.47 -3.80
CA GLY A 502 11.43 5.28 -3.12
C GLY A 502 10.61 4.02 -3.31
N ALA A 503 10.81 3.03 -2.44
CA ALA A 503 10.17 1.73 -2.52
C ALA A 503 9.34 1.39 -1.28
N VAL A 504 8.20 0.72 -1.50
CA VAL A 504 7.38 0.11 -0.45
C VAL A 504 7.58 -1.41 -0.41
N PHE A 505 7.56 -1.96 0.82
CA PHE A 505 7.71 -3.36 1.17
C PHE A 505 6.65 -3.75 2.20
N ARG A 506 6.32 -5.03 2.31
CA ARG A 506 5.50 -5.54 3.42
C ARG A 506 6.36 -5.70 4.67
N LEU A 507 5.83 -5.31 5.84
CA LEU A 507 6.48 -5.61 7.11
C LEU A 507 5.79 -6.78 7.81
N THR A 508 4.50 -6.67 8.16
CA THR A 508 3.80 -7.66 9.01
C THR A 508 2.29 -7.62 8.78
N GLN A 509 1.57 -8.74 8.94
CA GLN A 509 0.09 -8.78 8.83
C GLN A 509 -0.62 -9.66 9.86
N GLY A 510 0.09 -10.51 10.61
CA GLY A 510 -0.47 -11.40 11.65
C GLY A 510 -1.05 -10.71 12.89
N LEU A 511 -1.75 -9.58 12.69
CA LEU A 511 -2.40 -8.78 13.71
C LEU A 511 -3.89 -9.15 13.82
N GLU A 512 -4.54 -8.72 14.90
CA GLU A 512 -5.93 -9.11 15.21
C GLU A 512 -7.00 -8.30 14.48
N ALA A 513 -6.65 -7.12 13.96
CA ALA A 513 -7.54 -6.15 13.31
C ALA A 513 -6.80 -5.35 12.23
N GLY A 514 -7.58 -4.68 11.36
CA GLY A 514 -7.06 -3.66 10.45
C GLY A 514 -6.42 -2.51 11.23
N VAL A 515 -5.27 -2.00 10.78
CA VAL A 515 -4.44 -1.07 11.55
C VAL A 515 -4.75 0.37 11.19
N THR A 516 -5.44 1.08 12.09
CA THR A 516 -5.78 2.49 11.89
C THR A 516 -4.74 3.43 12.48
N ARG A 517 -4.00 3.02 13.52
CA ARG A 517 -2.98 3.86 14.15
C ARG A 517 -1.75 3.05 14.52
N ILE A 518 -0.58 3.66 14.34
CA ILE A 518 0.69 3.14 14.85
C ILE A 518 1.44 4.21 15.62
N SER A 519 2.19 3.80 16.64
CA SER A 519 3.04 4.67 17.45
C SER A 519 4.27 3.92 17.96
N ILE A 520 5.36 4.63 18.24
CA ILE A 520 6.53 4.08 18.96
C ILE A 520 6.35 4.43 20.44
N GLY A 521 6.35 3.42 21.30
CA GLY A 521 6.30 3.63 22.73
C GLY A 521 7.63 4.10 23.32
N PRO A 522 7.62 4.63 24.55
CA PRO A 522 8.83 5.04 25.25
C PRO A 522 9.82 3.88 25.51
N ASP A 523 9.35 2.64 25.40
CA ASP A 523 10.17 1.41 25.49
C ASP A 523 10.74 0.95 24.13
N GLY A 524 10.50 1.72 23.05
CA GLY A 524 10.98 1.43 21.71
C GLY A 524 10.18 0.36 20.95
N ALA A 525 9.09 -0.15 21.52
CA ALA A 525 8.18 -1.06 20.82
C ALA A 525 7.23 -0.32 19.87
N LEU A 526 6.70 -1.03 18.87
CA LEU A 526 5.64 -0.52 18.01
C LEU A 526 4.28 -0.88 18.62
N TYR A 527 3.37 0.08 18.67
CA TYR A 527 2.00 -0.10 19.14
C TYR A 527 1.05 0.05 17.95
N ALA A 528 0.09 -0.84 17.82
CA ALA A 528 -0.86 -0.90 16.72
C ALA A 528 -2.29 -0.87 17.26
N GLY A 529 -2.98 0.24 16.97
CA GLY A 529 -4.40 0.42 17.23
C GLY A 529 -5.24 -0.11 16.08
N GLY A 530 -6.13 -1.04 16.41
CA GLY A 530 -7.01 -1.74 15.48
C GLY A 530 -8.40 -1.13 15.43
N LEU A 531 -8.93 -0.98 14.22
CA LEU A 531 -10.31 -0.56 13.98
C LEU A 531 -10.79 -1.18 12.66
N GLY A 532 -12.04 -1.66 12.67
CA GLY A 532 -12.78 -2.04 11.49
C GLY A 532 -14.27 -1.69 11.65
N ALA A 533 -14.94 -1.50 10.53
CA ALA A 533 -16.38 -1.25 10.43
C ALA A 533 -16.99 -2.07 9.28
N GLY A 534 -18.32 -2.08 9.18
CA GLY A 534 -19.03 -2.72 8.07
C GLY A 534 -18.69 -2.09 6.71
N GLY A 535 -19.07 -2.77 5.62
CA GLY A 535 -18.58 -2.39 4.29
C GLY A 535 -17.22 -3.01 3.99
N ASN A 536 -16.34 -2.22 3.40
CA ASN A 536 -14.97 -2.60 3.08
C ASN A 536 -13.92 -1.95 4.02
N TRP A 537 -14.36 -1.25 5.08
CA TRP A 537 -13.45 -0.52 5.97
C TRP A 537 -13.03 -1.37 7.17
N GLY A 538 -12.37 -2.48 6.86
CA GLY A 538 -11.80 -3.42 7.83
C GLY A 538 -11.07 -4.54 7.09
N GLN A 539 -10.19 -5.27 7.81
CA GLN A 539 -9.50 -6.42 7.26
C GLN A 539 -10.41 -7.65 7.34
N GLU A 540 -10.54 -8.37 6.22
CA GLU A 540 -11.35 -9.58 6.15
C GLU A 540 -10.87 -10.65 7.16
N GLY A 541 -11.83 -11.29 7.85
CA GLY A 541 -11.55 -12.35 8.82
C GLY A 541 -10.90 -11.88 10.13
N LYS A 542 -10.94 -10.57 10.42
CA LYS A 542 -10.34 -9.95 11.61
C LYS A 542 -11.38 -9.28 12.50
N LEU A 543 -10.96 -8.92 13.70
CA LEU A 543 -11.78 -8.15 14.64
C LEU A 543 -12.03 -6.74 14.13
N SER A 544 -13.14 -6.13 14.58
CA SER A 544 -13.48 -4.72 14.33
C SER A 544 -12.78 -3.75 15.28
N HIS A 545 -11.99 -4.27 16.22
CA HIS A 545 -11.31 -3.55 17.28
C HIS A 545 -9.98 -4.25 17.59
N GLY A 546 -9.02 -3.52 18.16
CA GLY A 546 -7.75 -4.13 18.54
C GLY A 546 -6.78 -3.16 19.20
N LEU A 547 -5.87 -3.69 20.02
CA LEU A 547 -4.74 -2.92 20.53
C LEU A 547 -3.59 -3.88 20.85
N GLN A 548 -2.55 -3.84 20.03
CA GLN A 548 -1.43 -4.78 20.12
C GLN A 548 -0.09 -4.08 20.16
N LYS A 549 0.91 -4.77 20.70
CA LYS A 549 2.30 -4.33 20.81
C LYS A 549 3.23 -5.29 20.10
N LEU A 550 4.17 -4.76 19.34
CA LEU A 550 5.23 -5.46 18.63
C LEU A 550 6.57 -5.05 19.24
N THR A 551 7.09 -5.90 20.14
CA THR A 551 8.36 -5.65 20.85
C THR A 551 9.52 -6.22 20.03
N PRO A 552 10.54 -5.42 19.63
CA PRO A 552 11.74 -5.94 19.00
C PRO A 552 12.40 -7.03 19.87
N ASN A 553 12.68 -8.20 19.30
CA ASN A 553 13.18 -9.36 20.05
C ASN A 553 14.65 -9.74 19.75
N GLY A 554 15.33 -8.95 18.91
CA GLY A 554 16.72 -9.17 18.52
C GLY A 554 16.94 -10.22 17.43
N ALA A 555 15.87 -10.84 16.90
CA ALA A 555 16.00 -11.70 15.73
C ALA A 555 16.40 -10.89 14.48
N ASN A 556 16.96 -11.59 13.50
CA ASN A 556 17.43 -11.01 12.24
C ASN A 556 16.85 -11.81 11.08
N ALA A 557 15.57 -11.60 10.75
CA ALA A 557 14.92 -12.20 9.60
C ALA A 557 15.60 -11.78 8.29
N PHE A 558 15.64 -12.67 7.31
CA PHE A 558 16.13 -12.35 5.97
C PHE A 558 15.05 -11.57 5.20
N ASP A 559 15.33 -10.30 4.92
CA ASP A 559 14.39 -9.36 4.30
C ASP A 559 15.12 -8.37 3.37
N ILE A 560 14.39 -7.72 2.46
CA ILE A 560 14.91 -6.64 1.62
C ILE A 560 15.05 -5.40 2.49
N ARG A 561 16.28 -5.02 2.84
CA ARG A 561 16.55 -3.84 3.66
C ARG A 561 16.24 -2.54 2.93
N ALA A 562 16.68 -2.38 1.68
CA ALA A 562 16.46 -1.15 0.91
C ALA A 562 16.48 -1.44 -0.59
N MET A 563 15.83 -0.58 -1.37
CA MET A 563 15.90 -0.56 -2.83
C MET A 563 16.20 0.88 -3.26
N ARG A 564 17.36 1.10 -3.87
CA ARG A 564 17.86 2.41 -4.28
C ARG A 564 17.90 2.51 -5.79
N ALA A 565 17.42 3.61 -6.35
CA ALA A 565 17.60 3.86 -7.77
C ALA A 565 19.06 4.22 -8.04
N VAL A 566 19.66 3.57 -9.04
CA VAL A 566 20.99 3.90 -9.58
C VAL A 566 20.88 4.14 -11.08
N PRO A 567 21.89 4.77 -11.73
CA PRO A 567 21.86 4.94 -13.18
C PRO A 567 21.64 3.61 -13.91
N GLY A 568 20.54 3.52 -14.67
CA GLY A 568 20.18 2.34 -15.46
C GLY A 568 19.61 1.15 -14.67
N GLY A 569 19.27 1.31 -13.38
CA GLY A 569 18.85 0.16 -12.58
C GLY A 569 18.53 0.44 -11.11
N PHE A 570 18.67 -0.59 -10.28
CA PHE A 570 18.46 -0.51 -8.84
C PHE A 570 19.53 -1.28 -8.06
N GLU A 571 19.84 -0.81 -6.85
CA GLU A 571 20.52 -1.59 -5.83
C GLU A 571 19.50 -2.11 -4.81
N LEU A 572 19.40 -3.43 -4.67
CA LEU A 572 18.65 -4.08 -3.58
C LEU A 572 19.63 -4.53 -2.49
N GLU A 573 19.45 -3.99 -1.29
CA GLU A 573 20.21 -4.37 -0.10
C GLU A 573 19.36 -5.33 0.75
N TYR A 574 19.97 -6.39 1.27
CA TYR A 574 19.32 -7.41 2.10
C TYR A 574 19.89 -7.40 3.53
N THR A 575 19.08 -7.81 4.51
CA THR A 575 19.49 -7.87 5.93
C THR A 575 20.54 -8.94 6.22
N GLN A 576 20.68 -9.93 5.34
CA GLN A 576 21.66 -11.01 5.43
C GLN A 576 22.30 -11.31 4.05
N PRO A 577 23.50 -11.92 4.03
CA PRO A 577 24.12 -12.35 2.78
C PRO A 577 23.26 -13.36 2.03
N LEU A 578 23.23 -13.30 0.69
CA LEU A 578 22.57 -14.29 -0.17
C LEU A 578 23.29 -15.65 -0.12
N SER A 579 22.53 -16.74 -0.28
CA SER A 579 23.12 -18.07 -0.47
C SER A 579 23.82 -18.20 -1.82
N GLN A 580 24.78 -19.13 -1.92
CA GLN A 580 25.43 -19.45 -3.20
C GLN A 580 24.42 -19.92 -4.27
N GLU A 581 23.37 -20.63 -3.85
CA GLU A 581 22.29 -21.07 -4.74
C GLU A 581 21.49 -19.90 -5.31
N THR A 582 21.14 -18.92 -4.47
CA THR A 582 20.46 -17.70 -4.90
C THR A 582 21.37 -16.89 -5.83
N ALA A 583 22.65 -16.78 -5.49
CA ALA A 583 23.65 -16.06 -6.29
C ALA A 583 23.90 -16.70 -7.67
N ALA A 584 23.69 -18.01 -7.81
CA ALA A 584 23.78 -18.69 -9.10
C ALA A 584 22.66 -18.24 -10.04
N GLY A 585 23.04 -17.67 -11.20
CA GLY A 585 22.09 -17.17 -12.20
C GLY A 585 21.27 -15.97 -11.75
N LEU A 586 21.84 -15.14 -10.86
CA LEU A 586 21.13 -14.10 -10.09
C LEU A 586 20.22 -13.17 -10.93
N ALA A 587 20.63 -12.76 -12.13
CA ALA A 587 19.80 -11.90 -12.98
C ALA A 587 18.44 -12.53 -13.34
N GLY A 588 18.43 -13.85 -13.58
CA GLY A 588 17.21 -14.62 -13.87
C GLY A 588 16.32 -14.87 -12.65
N ARG A 589 16.76 -14.51 -11.44
CA ARG A 589 16.00 -14.65 -10.19
C ARG A 589 14.99 -13.51 -9.97
N TYR A 590 15.07 -12.44 -10.74
CA TYR A 590 14.17 -11.29 -10.61
C TYR A 590 13.05 -11.33 -11.66
N ARG A 591 11.87 -10.83 -11.28
CA ARG A 591 10.77 -10.52 -12.21
C ARG A 591 10.46 -9.04 -12.06
N ILE A 592 10.43 -8.33 -13.18
CA ILE A 592 10.35 -6.87 -13.17
C ILE A 592 9.21 -6.44 -14.07
N LYS A 593 8.29 -5.64 -13.53
CA LYS A 593 7.25 -4.95 -14.30
C LYS A 593 7.34 -3.45 -14.01
N GLN A 594 6.99 -2.63 -14.98
CA GLN A 594 6.75 -1.21 -14.77
C GLN A 594 5.42 -0.77 -15.36
N TRP A 595 4.79 0.23 -14.79
CA TRP A 595 3.57 0.86 -15.29
C TRP A 595 3.44 2.28 -14.78
N ARG A 596 2.50 3.05 -15.31
CA ARG A 596 2.01 4.28 -14.67
C ARG A 596 0.50 4.15 -14.45
N TYR A 597 -0.06 5.11 -13.74
CA TYR A 597 -1.49 5.19 -13.55
C TYR A 597 -2.12 6.27 -14.43
N ALA A 598 -3.37 6.04 -14.85
CA ALA A 598 -4.23 7.09 -15.40
C ALA A 598 -5.24 7.55 -14.32
N PRO A 599 -5.20 8.82 -13.90
CA PRO A 599 -6.28 9.40 -13.10
C PRO A 599 -7.59 9.46 -13.87
N THR A 600 -8.69 9.09 -13.24
CA THR A 600 -10.05 9.18 -13.79
C THR A 600 -10.98 9.84 -12.78
N ALA A 601 -12.06 10.48 -13.20
CA ALA A 601 -13.06 11.00 -12.25
C ALA A 601 -13.73 9.88 -11.43
N ASP A 602 -13.87 8.70 -12.04
CA ASP A 602 -14.37 7.48 -11.40
C ASP A 602 -13.45 6.99 -10.28
N TYR A 603 -13.98 6.13 -9.41
CA TYR A 603 -13.22 5.59 -8.30
C TYR A 603 -12.00 4.78 -8.79
N GLY A 604 -10.80 5.22 -8.40
CA GLY A 604 -9.56 4.57 -8.77
C GLY A 604 -9.08 4.96 -10.15
N GLY A 605 -8.32 4.08 -10.79
CA GLY A 605 -7.82 4.30 -12.13
C GLY A 605 -6.89 3.19 -12.58
N PRO A 606 -6.83 2.90 -13.89
CA PRO A 606 -6.13 1.73 -14.39
C PRO A 606 -4.62 1.89 -14.34
N LYS A 607 -3.93 0.75 -14.23
CA LYS A 607 -2.53 0.64 -14.64
C LYS A 607 -2.48 0.70 -16.17
N ILE A 608 -1.62 1.55 -16.71
CA ILE A 608 -1.41 1.69 -18.15
C ILE A 608 0.08 1.70 -18.47
N ASP A 609 0.40 1.49 -19.75
CA ASP A 609 1.76 1.32 -20.25
C ASP A 609 2.52 0.24 -19.45
N GLN A 610 1.84 -0.87 -19.13
CA GLN A 610 2.44 -1.96 -18.38
C GLN A 610 3.43 -2.73 -19.25
N GLU A 611 4.67 -2.83 -18.77
CA GLU A 611 5.78 -3.45 -19.49
C GLU A 611 6.48 -4.46 -18.57
N THR A 612 6.76 -5.65 -19.11
CA THR A 612 7.67 -6.60 -18.46
C THR A 612 9.10 -6.28 -18.88
N LEU A 613 9.98 -6.09 -17.90
CA LEU A 613 11.39 -5.83 -18.11
C LEU A 613 12.23 -7.03 -17.69
N THR A 614 13.45 -7.10 -18.22
CA THR A 614 14.43 -8.14 -17.87
C THR A 614 15.64 -7.48 -17.23
N ALA A 615 16.14 -8.05 -16.13
CA ALA A 615 17.44 -7.68 -15.59
C ALA A 615 18.52 -8.17 -16.56
N GLN A 616 19.21 -7.24 -17.23
CA GLN A 616 20.32 -7.58 -18.13
C GLN A 616 21.50 -8.16 -17.35
N SER A 617 21.76 -7.64 -16.15
CA SER A 617 22.75 -8.16 -15.23
C SER A 617 22.32 -7.95 -13.78
N ALA A 618 22.85 -8.76 -12.88
CA ALA A 618 22.72 -8.62 -11.44
C ALA A 618 24.10 -8.85 -10.80
N THR A 619 24.69 -7.79 -10.27
CA THR A 619 26.03 -7.83 -9.66
C THR A 619 25.89 -7.92 -8.15
N LEU A 620 26.43 -8.98 -7.56
CA LEU A 620 26.44 -9.20 -6.12
C LEU A 620 27.66 -8.52 -5.49
N SER A 621 27.45 -7.78 -4.39
CA SER A 621 28.52 -7.17 -3.60
C SER A 621 29.42 -8.21 -2.93
N ALA A 622 30.62 -7.80 -2.51
CA ALA A 622 31.60 -8.69 -1.88
C ALA A 622 31.10 -9.32 -0.57
N ASP A 623 30.27 -8.61 0.20
CA ASP A 623 29.63 -9.13 1.41
C ASP A 623 28.35 -9.94 1.14
N ALA A 624 28.01 -10.11 -0.14
CA ALA A 624 26.82 -10.78 -0.65
C ALA A 624 25.48 -10.23 -0.14
N ARG A 625 25.43 -8.97 0.33
CA ARG A 625 24.20 -8.35 0.85
C ARG A 625 23.54 -7.38 -0.11
N THR A 626 24.23 -6.94 -1.17
CA THR A 626 23.69 -5.95 -2.11
C THR A 626 23.74 -6.50 -3.52
N VAL A 627 22.65 -6.34 -4.25
CA VAL A 627 22.55 -6.70 -5.66
C VAL A 627 22.25 -5.46 -6.48
N THR A 628 23.18 -5.12 -7.37
CA THR A 628 22.99 -4.05 -8.37
C THR A 628 22.43 -4.66 -9.64
N LEU A 629 21.16 -4.36 -9.93
CA LEU A 629 20.47 -4.76 -11.15
C LEU A 629 20.66 -3.71 -12.24
N ALA A 630 21.06 -4.14 -13.44
CA ALA A 630 20.97 -3.31 -14.64
C ALA A 630 19.70 -3.69 -15.41
N ILE A 631 18.81 -2.71 -15.63
CA ILE A 631 17.48 -2.93 -16.20
C ILE A 631 17.29 -1.95 -17.37
N PRO A 632 17.67 -2.34 -18.59
CA PRO A 632 17.36 -1.56 -19.78
C PRO A 632 15.84 -1.33 -19.93
N GLY A 633 15.46 -0.13 -20.35
CA GLY A 633 14.04 0.22 -20.58
C GLY A 633 13.32 0.84 -19.38
N LEU A 634 13.99 1.06 -18.25
CA LEU A 634 13.42 1.86 -17.15
C LEU A 634 13.01 3.25 -17.63
N LYS A 635 11.79 3.64 -17.28
CA LYS A 635 11.22 4.95 -17.58
C LYS A 635 10.93 5.70 -16.29
N ALA A 636 11.20 7.01 -16.29
CA ALA A 636 10.70 7.90 -15.25
C ALA A 636 9.16 7.94 -15.27
N ASP A 637 8.56 8.43 -14.19
CA ASP A 637 7.12 8.45 -14.00
C ASP A 637 6.49 7.05 -14.07
N ARG A 638 7.10 6.10 -13.35
CA ARG A 638 6.64 4.71 -13.29
C ARG A 638 6.62 4.20 -11.86
N VAL A 639 5.71 3.27 -11.57
CA VAL A 639 5.93 2.27 -10.53
C VAL A 639 6.71 1.13 -11.16
N VAL A 640 7.78 0.69 -10.51
CA VAL A 640 8.58 -0.46 -10.91
C VAL A 640 8.45 -1.51 -9.83
N HIS A 641 7.79 -2.61 -10.15
CA HIS A 641 7.65 -3.76 -9.28
C HIS A 641 8.78 -4.75 -9.54
N VAL A 642 9.64 -4.95 -8.55
CA VAL A 642 10.72 -5.94 -8.57
C VAL A 642 10.35 -7.05 -7.60
N ARG A 643 10.17 -8.26 -8.13
CA ARG A 643 10.00 -9.48 -7.34
C ARG A 643 11.28 -10.30 -7.34
N SER A 644 11.56 -10.93 -6.21
CA SER A 644 12.63 -11.92 -5.98
C SER A 644 12.01 -13.28 -5.61
N PRO A 645 11.27 -13.95 -6.51
CA PRO A 645 10.43 -15.09 -6.15
C PRO A 645 11.22 -16.26 -5.57
N ARG A 646 10.56 -17.07 -4.76
CA ARG A 646 11.14 -18.25 -4.13
C ARG A 646 11.46 -19.33 -5.19
N PRO A 647 12.52 -20.14 -5.00
CA PRO A 647 13.48 -20.08 -3.89
C PRO A 647 14.41 -18.86 -3.99
N PHE A 648 14.48 -18.11 -2.88
CA PHE A 648 15.38 -16.97 -2.69
C PHE A 648 15.76 -16.95 -1.21
N SER A 649 17.02 -17.26 -0.92
CA SER A 649 17.47 -17.59 0.44
C SER A 649 18.76 -16.89 0.85
N SER A 650 18.88 -16.65 2.14
CA SER A 650 20.12 -16.19 2.76
C SER A 650 21.15 -17.32 2.83
N ALA A 651 22.42 -16.98 3.05
CA ALA A 651 23.50 -17.93 3.32
C ALA A 651 23.22 -18.82 4.54
N GLY A 652 22.41 -18.34 5.50
CA GLY A 652 21.93 -19.12 6.65
C GLY A 652 20.73 -20.03 6.35
N GLY A 653 20.26 -20.10 5.11
CA GLY A 653 19.15 -20.95 4.67
C GLY A 653 17.75 -20.39 4.94
N GLN A 654 17.63 -19.18 5.50
CA GLN A 654 16.31 -18.54 5.68
C GLN A 654 15.76 -18.08 4.33
N SER A 655 14.48 -18.36 4.08
CA SER A 655 13.72 -17.79 2.95
C SER A 655 13.47 -16.30 3.15
N LEU A 656 13.41 -15.56 2.05
CA LEU A 656 13.11 -14.12 2.08
C LEU A 656 11.70 -13.89 2.63
N TRP A 657 11.59 -13.02 3.64
CA TRP A 657 10.34 -12.72 4.35
C TRP A 657 9.26 -12.18 3.41
N SER A 658 9.59 -11.11 2.67
CA SER A 658 8.78 -10.65 1.55
C SER A 658 9.64 -10.46 0.30
N THR A 659 9.16 -10.98 -0.83
CA THR A 659 9.92 -11.00 -2.09
C THR A 659 9.69 -9.78 -2.97
N GLU A 660 8.77 -8.90 -2.61
CA GLU A 660 8.20 -7.88 -3.48
C GLU A 660 8.58 -6.47 -3.03
N ALA A 661 8.95 -5.63 -3.99
CA ALA A 661 9.24 -4.21 -3.80
C ALA A 661 8.61 -3.38 -4.92
N TRP A 662 7.84 -2.36 -4.56
CA TRP A 662 7.24 -1.43 -5.52
C TRP A 662 7.94 -0.09 -5.40
N TYR A 663 8.80 0.24 -6.37
CA TYR A 663 9.53 1.50 -6.42
C TYR A 663 8.76 2.54 -7.23
N THR A 664 8.50 3.71 -6.65
CA THR A 664 7.97 4.87 -7.36
C THR A 664 9.11 5.66 -7.98
N LEU A 665 9.34 5.50 -9.28
CA LEU A 665 10.45 6.08 -10.02
C LEU A 665 10.01 7.37 -10.72
N ASN A 666 9.92 8.47 -9.95
CA ASN A 666 9.54 9.77 -10.49
C ASN A 666 10.60 10.36 -11.41
N LYS A 667 11.88 10.18 -11.07
CA LYS A 667 13.05 10.63 -11.84
C LYS A 667 14.11 9.52 -11.88
N LEU A 668 14.85 9.45 -12.99
CA LEU A 668 16.00 8.56 -13.13
C LEU A 668 17.24 9.20 -12.46
N PRO A 669 17.99 8.46 -11.63
CA PRO A 669 19.28 8.90 -11.09
C PRO A 669 20.30 9.10 -12.21
N GLY A 670 21.19 10.08 -12.04
CA GLY A 670 22.24 10.36 -13.03
C GLY A 670 21.78 11.10 -14.29
N ALA A 671 20.51 11.53 -14.37
CA ALA A 671 20.15 12.66 -15.22
C ALA A 671 20.84 13.92 -14.63
N ALA A 672 22.05 14.22 -15.09
CA ALA A 672 22.87 15.31 -14.58
C ALA A 672 22.03 16.59 -14.53
N SER A 673 21.85 17.14 -13.34
CA SER A 673 21.25 18.45 -13.15
C SER A 673 22.17 19.27 -12.26
N GLY A 674 22.73 20.32 -12.82
CA GLY A 674 23.81 21.11 -12.22
C GLY A 674 24.00 22.40 -13.02
N THR A 675 24.42 23.48 -12.35
CA THR A 675 24.76 24.74 -13.01
C THR A 675 26.22 25.07 -12.73
N GLY A 676 27.01 25.26 -13.77
CA GLY A 676 28.43 25.55 -13.66
C GLY A 676 29.17 25.40 -14.98
N ALA A 677 30.50 25.36 -14.90
CA ALA A 677 31.34 25.16 -16.07
C ALA A 677 31.24 23.74 -16.62
N VAL A 678 31.07 23.61 -17.94
CA VAL A 678 31.29 22.35 -18.67
C VAL A 678 32.73 22.34 -19.13
N LYS A 679 33.56 21.47 -18.53
CA LYS A 679 35.00 21.42 -18.80
C LYS A 679 35.31 20.35 -19.84
N GLY A 680 36.10 20.69 -20.85
CA GLY A 680 36.54 19.81 -21.93
C GLY A 680 38.04 19.58 -21.93
N VAL A 681 38.59 19.33 -23.11
CA VAL A 681 40.01 19.10 -23.36
C VAL A 681 40.91 20.17 -22.69
N HIS A 682 41.95 19.72 -21.98
CA HIS A 682 42.93 20.59 -21.30
C HIS A 682 42.31 21.60 -20.31
N ASP A 683 41.27 21.20 -19.57
CA ASP A 683 40.56 22.03 -18.58
C ASP A 683 39.96 23.32 -19.18
N LYS A 684 39.75 23.37 -20.50
CA LYS A 684 39.04 24.46 -21.18
C LYS A 684 37.54 24.35 -20.93
N CYS A 685 36.85 25.47 -20.97
CA CYS A 685 35.41 25.54 -20.76
C CYS A 685 34.67 25.57 -22.10
N LEU A 686 33.50 24.93 -22.16
CA LEU A 686 32.51 25.16 -23.20
C LEU A 686 32.00 26.60 -23.06
N ASP A 687 32.06 27.36 -24.15
CA ASP A 687 31.95 28.81 -24.16
C ASP A 687 31.03 29.28 -25.28
N VAL A 688 30.12 30.19 -24.95
CA VAL A 688 29.32 30.93 -25.95
C VAL A 688 30.15 32.10 -26.47
N ASP A 689 30.48 32.08 -27.76
CA ASP A 689 31.38 33.06 -28.37
C ASP A 689 30.90 34.50 -28.13
N ASN A 690 31.79 35.32 -27.54
CA ASN A 690 31.54 36.70 -27.15
C ASN A 690 30.27 36.92 -26.28
N SER A 691 29.82 35.91 -25.53
CA SER A 691 28.53 35.96 -24.82
C SER A 691 27.34 36.31 -25.73
N GLY A 692 27.42 35.99 -27.02
CA GLY A 692 26.37 36.28 -27.99
C GLY A 692 25.07 35.52 -27.69
N THR A 693 23.94 36.21 -27.75
CA THR A 693 22.61 35.62 -27.49
C THR A 693 21.76 35.45 -28.74
N ALA A 694 22.29 35.78 -29.92
CA ALA A 694 21.59 35.54 -31.18
C ALA A 694 21.51 34.04 -31.48
N ASP A 695 20.40 33.60 -32.08
CA ASP A 695 20.26 32.22 -32.55
C ASP A 695 21.32 31.92 -33.62
N GLY A 696 22.02 30.80 -33.43
CA GLY A 696 23.15 30.40 -34.27
C GLY A 696 24.51 30.92 -33.79
N THR A 697 24.57 31.57 -32.62
CA THR A 697 25.87 31.95 -32.01
C THR A 697 26.75 30.72 -31.86
N LYS A 698 28.02 30.84 -32.25
CA LYS A 698 29.01 29.77 -32.20
C LYS A 698 29.27 29.36 -30.75
N VAL A 699 29.28 28.06 -30.49
CA VAL A 699 29.81 27.50 -29.24
C VAL A 699 31.23 27.01 -29.52
N GLN A 700 32.14 27.25 -28.57
CA GLN A 700 33.57 27.01 -28.72
C GLN A 700 34.17 26.49 -27.42
N VAL A 701 35.45 26.12 -27.44
CA VAL A 701 36.25 25.97 -26.23
C VAL A 701 37.05 27.25 -25.96
N TRP A 702 37.13 27.63 -24.69
CA TRP A 702 37.84 28.82 -24.24
C TRP A 702 38.46 28.61 -22.86
N THR A 703 39.49 29.38 -22.51
CA THR A 703 40.04 29.40 -21.15
C THR A 703 38.95 29.69 -20.13
N CYS A 704 38.82 28.86 -19.09
CA CYS A 704 37.80 29.08 -18.08
C CYS A 704 37.98 30.46 -17.41
N ASN A 705 36.96 31.32 -17.51
CA ASN A 705 36.98 32.72 -17.08
C ASN A 705 35.80 33.08 -16.14
N GLY A 706 34.90 32.13 -15.86
CA GLY A 706 33.81 32.30 -14.89
C GLY A 706 32.68 33.22 -15.35
N THR A 707 32.65 33.61 -16.62
CA THR A 707 31.59 34.46 -17.18
C THR A 707 30.29 33.68 -17.42
N GLY A 708 29.19 34.40 -17.63
CA GLY A 708 27.90 33.81 -17.99
C GLY A 708 27.92 32.97 -19.28
N ALA A 709 28.87 33.23 -20.19
CA ALA A 709 29.08 32.44 -21.41
C ALA A 709 29.57 31.01 -21.16
N GLN A 710 30.11 30.74 -19.96
CA GLN A 710 30.64 29.44 -19.55
C GLN A 710 29.84 28.81 -18.42
N ASN A 711 28.78 29.48 -17.96
CA ASN A 711 27.91 28.97 -16.91
C ASN A 711 26.72 28.25 -17.53
N TRP A 712 26.83 26.92 -17.61
CA TRP A 712 25.83 26.07 -18.24
C TRP A 712 24.97 25.37 -17.18
N THR A 713 23.65 25.39 -17.37
CA THR A 713 22.70 24.56 -16.64
C THR A 713 22.44 23.29 -17.44
N VAL A 714 22.89 22.16 -16.93
CA VAL A 714 22.42 20.85 -17.42
C VAL A 714 21.09 20.58 -16.74
N ALA A 715 20.04 20.37 -17.51
CA ALA A 715 18.70 20.11 -17.00
C ALA A 715 18.38 18.62 -17.08
N GLY A 716 17.53 18.14 -16.16
CA GLY A 716 17.11 16.74 -16.10
C GLY A 716 16.30 16.27 -17.31
N ASP A 717 15.86 17.19 -18.18
CA ASP A 717 15.24 16.90 -19.48
C ASP A 717 16.27 16.59 -20.60
N GLY A 718 17.57 16.67 -20.28
CA GLY A 718 18.67 16.45 -21.21
C GLY A 718 19.12 17.69 -21.98
N THR A 719 18.54 18.87 -21.72
CA THR A 719 19.03 20.12 -22.31
C THR A 719 20.23 20.67 -21.55
N VAL A 720 21.13 21.35 -22.27
CA VAL A 720 22.30 22.05 -21.71
C VAL A 720 22.14 23.52 -22.07
N LYS A 721 21.96 24.40 -21.07
CA LYS A 721 21.51 25.79 -21.29
C LYS A 721 22.54 26.81 -20.83
N ALA A 722 22.78 27.86 -21.60
CA ALA A 722 23.54 29.04 -21.19
C ALA A 722 22.84 30.29 -21.72
N LEU A 723 22.93 31.39 -20.98
CA LEU A 723 22.37 32.70 -21.37
C LEU A 723 20.87 32.62 -21.80
N GLY A 724 20.09 31.75 -21.15
CA GLY A 724 18.67 31.54 -21.43
C GLY A 724 18.36 30.73 -22.69
N LYS A 725 19.37 30.12 -23.33
CA LYS A 725 19.25 29.36 -24.59
C LYS A 725 19.90 27.99 -24.48
N CYS A 726 19.63 27.13 -25.46
CA CYS A 726 20.01 25.72 -25.46
C CYS A 726 21.23 25.47 -26.37
N LEU A 727 22.08 24.54 -25.95
CA LEU A 727 23.11 23.92 -26.79
C LEU A 727 22.42 23.07 -27.86
N ASP A 728 22.64 23.42 -29.12
CA ASP A 728 21.80 23.00 -30.24
C ASP A 728 22.66 22.46 -31.39
N VAL A 729 22.20 21.38 -32.01
CA VAL A 729 22.76 20.89 -33.27
C VAL A 729 22.11 21.64 -34.43
N SER A 730 22.91 22.37 -35.21
CA SER A 730 22.42 23.22 -36.30
C SER A 730 21.54 22.44 -37.28
N GLY A 731 20.27 22.86 -37.37
CA GLY A 731 19.27 22.25 -38.26
C GLY A 731 18.91 20.80 -37.91
N GLY A 732 19.28 20.30 -36.73
CA GLY A 732 19.11 18.89 -36.35
C GLY A 732 19.92 17.93 -37.23
N GLY A 733 21.00 18.41 -37.84
CA GLY A 733 21.85 17.61 -38.73
C GLY A 733 22.47 16.41 -38.01
N SER A 734 22.75 15.35 -38.78
CA SER A 734 23.31 14.11 -38.26
C SER A 734 24.65 13.74 -38.90
N ALA A 735 25.31 14.63 -39.66
CA ALA A 735 26.61 14.34 -40.27
C ALA A 735 27.78 14.74 -39.34
N ASP A 736 28.94 14.10 -39.51
CA ASP A 736 30.19 14.58 -38.90
C ASP A 736 30.51 15.98 -39.42
N GLY A 737 30.95 16.86 -38.53
CA GLY A 737 31.20 18.28 -38.82
C GLY A 737 29.95 19.17 -38.70
N THR A 738 28.78 18.64 -38.36
CA THR A 738 27.58 19.48 -38.13
C THR A 738 27.83 20.43 -36.97
N LYS A 739 27.66 21.74 -37.19
CA LYS A 739 27.91 22.78 -36.20
C LYS A 739 27.04 22.60 -34.95
N VAL A 740 27.65 22.78 -33.78
CA VAL A 740 26.95 22.98 -32.52
C VAL A 740 26.92 24.48 -32.19
N GLN A 741 25.76 24.97 -31.77
CA GLN A 741 25.46 26.40 -31.63
C GLN A 741 24.58 26.68 -30.43
N LEU A 742 24.42 27.97 -30.11
CA LEU A 742 23.40 28.43 -29.17
C LEU A 742 22.11 28.74 -29.93
N TRP A 743 20.98 28.22 -29.45
CA TRP A 743 19.67 28.44 -30.07
C TRP A 743 18.55 28.55 -29.04
N THR A 744 17.48 29.27 -29.37
CA THR A 744 16.25 29.35 -28.58
C THR A 744 15.77 27.94 -28.23
N CYS A 745 15.55 27.67 -26.94
CA CYS A 745 15.07 26.36 -26.51
C CYS A 745 13.69 26.06 -27.14
N ASN A 746 13.63 25.02 -27.98
CA ASN A 746 12.47 24.69 -28.81
C ASN A 746 11.95 23.26 -28.57
N GLY A 747 12.55 22.52 -27.63
CA GLY A 747 12.13 21.16 -27.25
C GLY A 747 12.45 20.08 -28.27
N SER A 748 13.18 20.40 -29.35
CA SER A 748 13.57 19.42 -30.35
C SER A 748 14.69 18.48 -29.84
N ALA A 749 14.81 17.31 -30.47
CA ALA A 749 15.86 16.35 -30.15
C ALA A 749 17.28 16.86 -30.48
N ALA A 750 17.39 17.93 -31.27
CA ALA A 750 18.66 18.61 -31.57
C ALA A 750 19.27 19.29 -30.33
N GLN A 751 18.46 19.52 -29.29
CA GLN A 751 18.85 20.19 -28.04
C GLN A 751 19.04 19.23 -26.87
N VAL A 752 18.95 17.92 -27.12
CA VAL A 752 19.09 16.88 -26.11
C VAL A 752 20.51 16.31 -26.14
N TRP A 753 21.14 16.27 -24.98
CA TRP A 753 22.50 15.79 -24.76
C TRP A 753 22.52 14.82 -23.58
N ARG A 754 23.28 13.74 -23.70
CA ARG A 754 23.40 12.70 -22.67
C ARG A 754 24.86 12.42 -22.34
N PRO A 755 25.30 12.66 -21.10
CA PRO A 755 26.63 12.22 -20.68
C PRO A 755 26.70 10.69 -20.75
N GLN A 756 27.88 10.18 -21.09
CA GLN A 756 28.19 8.77 -21.17
C GLN A 756 29.20 8.38 -20.06
N PRO A 757 29.22 7.11 -19.62
CA PRO A 757 30.17 6.66 -18.60
C PRO A 757 31.65 6.85 -18.99
N ASP A 758 31.93 6.92 -20.28
CA ASP A 758 33.29 7.11 -20.80
C ASP A 758 33.71 8.60 -20.85
N GLY A 759 32.87 9.52 -20.37
CA GLY A 759 33.11 10.96 -20.36
C GLY A 759 32.72 11.69 -21.65
N THR A 760 32.17 11.01 -22.66
CA THR A 760 31.60 11.70 -23.83
C THR A 760 30.22 12.29 -23.54
N VAL A 761 29.80 13.29 -24.30
CA VAL A 761 28.44 13.86 -24.25
C VAL A 761 27.80 13.65 -25.62
N ARG A 762 26.79 12.78 -25.68
CA ARG A 762 26.19 12.29 -26.92
C ARG A 762 24.84 12.96 -27.19
N ASN A 763 24.62 13.41 -28.42
CA ASN A 763 23.31 13.80 -28.89
C ASN A 763 22.54 12.53 -29.36
N PRO A 764 21.41 12.16 -28.73
CA PRO A 764 20.72 10.91 -29.05
C PRO A 764 20.13 10.86 -30.48
N GLN A 765 19.76 12.00 -31.06
CA GLN A 765 19.16 12.07 -32.40
C GLN A 765 20.18 11.71 -33.49
N SER A 766 21.37 12.32 -33.44
CA SER A 766 22.44 12.09 -34.42
C SER A 766 23.27 10.84 -34.10
N GLY A 767 23.21 10.38 -32.85
CA GLY A 767 24.05 9.32 -32.32
C GLY A 767 25.52 9.72 -32.13
N ARG A 768 25.86 10.99 -32.33
CA ARG A 768 27.22 11.55 -32.33
C ARG A 768 27.55 12.30 -31.05
N CYS A 769 28.84 12.56 -30.85
CA CYS A 769 29.36 13.18 -29.63
C CYS A 769 29.70 14.66 -29.86
N LEU A 770 29.59 15.45 -28.79
CA LEU A 770 30.08 16.82 -28.72
C LEU A 770 31.61 16.80 -28.80
N ASP A 771 32.17 17.48 -29.80
CA ASP A 771 33.59 17.37 -30.15
C ASP A 771 34.20 18.76 -30.38
N ALA A 772 35.37 19.01 -29.79
CA ALA A 772 36.18 20.18 -30.11
C ALA A 772 36.93 19.95 -31.43
N SER A 773 36.61 20.78 -32.43
CA SER A 773 36.93 20.53 -33.83
C SER A 773 38.43 20.40 -34.09
N GLY A 774 38.78 19.42 -34.95
CA GLY A 774 40.17 19.16 -35.36
C GLY A 774 41.07 18.62 -34.24
N GLY A 775 40.50 18.22 -33.10
CA GLY A 775 41.28 17.82 -31.92
C GLY A 775 42.05 18.98 -31.29
N ALA A 776 41.71 20.23 -31.62
CA ALA A 776 42.37 21.43 -31.13
C ALA A 776 41.77 21.91 -29.79
N TRP A 777 42.54 22.69 -29.04
CA TRP A 777 42.17 23.24 -27.72
C TRP A 777 42.56 24.71 -27.57
N ASN A 778 42.87 25.38 -28.69
CA ASN A 778 43.12 26.82 -28.69
C ASN A 778 41.81 27.56 -28.39
N ASP A 779 41.92 28.67 -27.69
CA ASP A 779 40.78 29.56 -27.42
C ASP A 779 40.13 29.96 -28.74
N GLY A 780 38.82 29.73 -28.84
CA GLY A 780 38.03 30.02 -30.04
C GLY A 780 37.76 28.82 -30.95
N THR A 781 38.32 27.65 -30.64
CA THR A 781 38.08 26.41 -31.40
C THR A 781 36.61 26.01 -31.33
N PRO A 782 35.89 25.88 -32.46
CA PRO A 782 34.47 25.57 -32.47
C PRO A 782 34.19 24.14 -32.00
N VAL A 783 32.99 23.93 -31.45
CA VAL A 783 32.45 22.58 -31.22
C VAL A 783 31.50 22.15 -32.34
N HIS A 784 31.50 20.86 -32.65
CA HIS A 784 30.67 20.25 -33.69
C HIS A 784 30.25 18.84 -33.28
N LEU A 785 29.39 18.21 -34.07
CA LEU A 785 29.11 16.78 -33.97
C LEU A 785 30.20 15.98 -34.67
N TRP A 786 30.63 14.91 -34.02
CA TRP A 786 31.55 13.95 -34.61
C TRP A 786 31.26 12.53 -34.14
N SER A 787 31.65 11.54 -34.94
CA SER A 787 31.61 10.13 -34.57
C SER A 787 32.27 9.93 -33.21
N CYS A 788 31.58 9.26 -32.29
CA CYS A 788 32.06 9.10 -30.92
C CYS A 788 33.36 8.28 -30.88
N HIS A 789 34.39 8.79 -30.20
CA HIS A 789 35.68 8.14 -30.01
C HIS A 789 36.29 8.46 -28.63
N THR A 790 37.45 7.86 -28.34
CA THR A 790 38.10 7.96 -27.02
C THR A 790 39.09 9.13 -26.91
N GLY A 791 39.03 10.08 -27.84
CA GLY A 791 39.97 11.21 -27.91
C GLY A 791 39.66 12.26 -26.84
N PRO A 792 40.67 12.98 -26.32
CA PRO A 792 40.47 13.95 -25.24
C PRO A 792 39.58 15.14 -25.65
N ASN A 793 39.49 15.45 -26.94
CA ASN A 793 38.63 16.49 -27.51
C ASN A 793 37.12 16.16 -27.49
N GLN A 794 36.73 14.96 -27.07
CA GLN A 794 35.33 14.57 -26.81
C GLN A 794 35.01 14.31 -25.34
N LYS A 795 35.99 14.48 -24.45
CA LYS A 795 35.78 14.23 -23.01
C LYS A 795 35.32 15.52 -22.35
N TRP A 796 34.17 15.45 -21.68
CA TRP A 796 33.54 16.57 -21.02
C TRP A 796 33.14 16.20 -19.60
N ILE A 797 33.38 17.12 -18.67
CA ILE A 797 32.91 17.06 -17.30
C ILE A 797 31.77 18.08 -17.18
N LEU A 798 30.56 17.58 -16.99
CA LEU A 798 29.37 18.38 -16.71
C LEU A 798 29.38 18.86 -15.24
N PRO A 799 28.74 20.00 -14.92
CA PRO A 799 28.71 20.58 -13.57
C PRO A 799 27.96 19.75 -12.53
#